data_AF-A0A3M7CTN6-F1
#
_entry.id   AF-A0A3M7CTN6-F1
#
_cell.length_a   1.000
_cell.length_b   1.000
_cell.length_c   1.000
_cell.angle_alpha   90.00
_cell.angle_beta   90.00
_cell.angle_gamma   90.00
#
_symmetry.space_group_name_H-M   'P 1'
#
loop_
_entity.id
_entity.type
_entity.pdbx_description
1 polymer ?
#
loop_
_entity_poly.entity_id
_entity_poly.type
_entity_poly.pdbx_seq_one_letter_code
_entity_poly.pdbx_strand_id
1 'polypeptide(L)'
;MNHFSSTTALELFPSEGARHVWQHILPQEASRSPLLMHGILALSGLDMACGDAASTTASQARTRALHHQQRGLALFQATLQDPAKADIYATFAFSIMLVILAFASAQAEPAFPSVDGILELFGLFRGNRTLAQMNWEAIRASHILALIDPGAEQQDYKLDPKLASYLEEFKDSQPDDTLKDAVTLLTETVHVSSGKFFDSKAIGRWPSMMEEAFMDRLKAHQPEALVILAHYAIVMQAYRRRRWVGNWADILVEAVDQALSEADKTRLNWSVEGMRQLVEMNDLMSDGKVLIIGGGLAGLALAQCLRKSKVSFEVYERDLEPQSRTQGWAILLRECIAGIQHLFPADMPPLESSVSVFRDLCAEDALLANDNDQNPTHCNFGAIHHGTGEQLDKIVSQGSDNPSRQFIRANRADFRDWLSHNIPIHWGKRFERYDETATGVRVHFADGSSAEGSILVAADGASSQVRRQTLGAENCLPTAAALRALSANISLRREDYAQLLKKGSAFVVANAPDFHFFIGPRAFGESGRDTAEYYWSVCRDDKLPADHALSTLEASFSEKLDGERELNEALSATKNLHPSLRYFIENTKPSQMVKTGPQILQWSPPSSIPGARIVLIGDALHTMTPFRGAGANTALLDAFDLAQLLQGARDGGRPLCDAKERYEQIAIPRGQGMVEFSRSVGLSNDPLHWAKMSRLVFIERGFEWTPIRPN
;
A
#
# COMPACT_ATOMS: atom_id res chain seq x y z
N MET A 1 23.60 22.07 12.66
CA MET A 1 22.60 22.04 13.75
C MET A 1 21.17 21.86 13.24
N ASN A 2 20.58 22.76 12.44
CA ASN A 2 19.21 22.56 11.95
C ASN A 2 19.03 21.20 11.23
N HIS A 3 19.88 20.92 10.23
CA HIS A 3 19.88 19.64 9.52
C HIS A 3 20.03 18.41 10.44
N PHE A 4 20.81 18.54 11.52
CA PHE A 4 20.98 17.47 12.49
C PHE A 4 19.65 17.14 13.18
N SER A 5 19.03 18.14 13.80
CA SER A 5 17.79 17.94 14.56
C SER A 5 16.60 17.57 13.67
N SER A 6 16.54 18.09 12.43
CA SER A 6 15.42 17.86 11.50
C SER A 6 15.55 16.58 10.67
N THR A 7 16.77 16.07 10.49
CA THR A 7 17.05 14.99 9.53
C THR A 7 17.97 13.94 10.14
N THR A 8 19.24 14.26 10.39
CA THR A 8 20.25 13.26 10.80
C THR A 8 19.84 12.52 12.08
N ALA A 9 19.34 13.21 13.10
CA ALA A 9 18.95 12.60 14.38
C ALA A 9 17.77 11.62 14.26
N LEU A 10 16.84 11.83 13.31
CA LEU A 10 15.70 10.93 13.07
C LEU A 10 16.16 9.60 12.48
N GLU A 11 17.24 9.62 11.68
CA GLU A 11 17.77 8.42 11.04
C GLU A 11 18.64 7.58 11.99
N LEU A 12 19.22 8.16 13.05
CA LEU A 12 20.18 7.47 13.92
C LEU A 12 19.52 6.49 14.90
N PHE A 13 18.48 6.90 15.66
CA PHE A 13 17.82 6.05 16.68
C PHE A 13 16.30 6.33 16.75
N PRO A 14 15.44 5.32 16.52
CA PRO A 14 14.00 5.53 16.35
C PRO A 14 13.18 5.53 17.65
N SER A 15 13.69 4.97 18.75
CA SER A 15 12.97 4.92 20.03
C SER A 15 12.72 6.32 20.58
N GLU A 16 11.56 6.54 21.20
CA GLU A 16 11.12 7.87 21.66
C GLU A 16 12.14 8.50 22.63
N GLY A 17 12.66 7.70 23.58
CA GLY A 17 13.67 8.13 24.53
C GLY A 17 14.99 8.54 23.86
N ALA A 18 15.52 7.71 22.95
CA ALA A 18 16.77 8.04 22.25
C ALA A 18 16.58 9.24 21.31
N ARG A 19 15.46 9.30 20.59
CA ARG A 19 15.13 10.41 19.68
C ARG A 19 15.09 11.74 20.42
N HIS A 20 14.48 11.79 21.61
CA HIS A 20 14.45 12.99 22.43
C HIS A 20 15.88 13.48 22.78
N VAL A 21 16.75 12.55 23.16
CA VAL A 21 18.15 12.87 23.48
C VAL A 21 18.89 13.41 22.26
N TRP A 22 18.78 12.75 21.11
CA TRP A 22 19.48 13.16 19.88
C TRP A 22 18.95 14.47 19.28
N GLN A 23 17.63 14.72 19.32
CA GLN A 23 17.04 15.91 18.70
C GLN A 23 17.09 17.16 19.58
N HIS A 24 17.02 16.99 20.90
CA HIS A 24 16.83 18.10 21.84
C HIS A 24 17.96 18.24 22.85
N ILE A 25 18.31 17.16 23.56
CA ILE A 25 19.29 17.24 24.65
C ILE A 25 20.71 17.50 24.12
N LEU A 26 21.20 16.65 23.20
CA LEU A 26 22.57 16.79 22.68
C LEU A 26 22.81 18.12 21.94
N PRO A 27 21.88 18.63 21.10
CA PRO A 27 22.06 19.96 20.49
C PRO A 27 22.09 21.11 21.50
N GLN A 28 21.32 21.02 22.60
CA GLN A 28 21.38 22.01 23.67
C GLN A 28 22.73 21.97 24.39
N GLU A 29 23.20 20.78 24.76
CA GLU A 29 24.50 20.59 25.41
C GLU A 29 25.68 20.98 24.51
N ALA A 30 25.56 20.77 23.19
CA ALA A 30 26.57 21.18 22.23
C ALA A 30 26.84 22.69 22.21
N SER A 31 25.90 23.52 22.68
CA SER A 31 26.15 24.97 22.85
C SER A 31 27.23 25.28 23.90
N ARG A 32 27.50 24.35 24.82
CA ARG A 32 28.47 24.48 25.91
C ARG A 32 29.65 23.50 25.78
N SER A 33 29.54 22.50 24.90
CA SER A 33 30.56 21.49 24.66
C SER A 33 31.08 21.52 23.22
N PRO A 34 32.30 22.05 22.98
CA PRO A 34 32.94 22.02 21.67
C PRO A 34 33.10 20.59 21.12
N LEU A 35 33.27 19.61 22.01
CA LEU A 35 33.35 18.19 21.66
C LEU A 35 32.06 17.72 20.98
N LEU A 36 30.91 17.94 21.62
CA LEU A 36 29.60 17.57 21.06
C LEU A 36 29.27 18.36 19.80
N MET A 37 29.60 19.65 19.76
CA MET A 37 29.40 20.48 18.56
C MET A 37 30.14 19.90 17.35
N HIS A 38 31.41 19.49 17.54
CA HIS A 38 32.16 18.84 16.48
C HIS A 38 31.58 17.49 16.07
N GLY A 39 31.11 16.67 17.02
CA GLY A 39 30.44 15.40 16.70
C GLY A 39 29.16 15.60 15.89
N ILE A 40 28.29 16.52 16.30
CA ILE A 40 27.04 16.86 15.60
C ILE A 40 27.30 17.37 14.18
N LEU A 41 28.29 18.24 14.02
CA LEU A 41 28.64 18.79 12.70
C LEU A 41 29.29 17.75 11.80
N ALA A 42 30.09 16.83 12.35
CA ALA A 42 30.65 15.71 11.61
C ALA A 42 29.54 14.79 11.07
N LEU A 43 28.61 14.37 11.93
CA LEU A 43 27.48 13.53 11.54
C LEU A 43 26.58 14.21 10.50
N SER A 44 26.28 15.50 10.70
CA SER A 44 25.49 16.28 9.74
C SER A 44 26.18 16.36 8.38
N GLY A 45 27.49 16.64 8.37
CA GLY A 45 28.25 16.76 7.13
C GLY A 45 28.34 15.43 6.37
N LEU A 46 28.44 14.32 7.10
CA LEU A 46 28.47 12.99 6.51
C LEU A 46 27.12 12.61 5.91
N ASP A 47 26.04 12.85 6.64
CA ASP A 47 24.66 12.65 6.18
C ASP A 47 24.35 13.46 4.90
N MET A 48 24.76 14.73 4.86
CA MET A 48 24.64 15.57 3.67
C MET A 48 25.49 15.08 2.48
N ALA A 49 26.61 14.41 2.74
CA ALA A 49 27.51 13.92 1.71
C ALA A 49 27.08 12.59 1.09
N CYS A 50 26.16 11.87 1.75
CA CYS A 50 25.54 10.64 1.24
C CYS A 50 24.49 10.90 0.15
N GLY A 51 24.01 12.15 0.00
CA GLY A 51 23.21 12.58 -1.16
C GLY A 51 24.10 12.87 -2.38
N ASP A 52 23.58 12.62 -3.59
CA ASP A 52 24.24 12.80 -4.91
C ASP A 52 25.78 12.88 -4.86
N ALA A 53 26.41 11.69 -4.76
CA ALA A 53 27.83 11.52 -4.49
C ALA A 53 28.77 12.18 -5.52
N ALA A 54 28.25 12.55 -6.71
CA ALA A 54 28.97 13.23 -7.77
C ALA A 54 28.91 14.76 -7.68
N SER A 55 28.10 15.32 -6.79
CA SER A 55 27.94 16.77 -6.66
C SER A 55 29.12 17.42 -5.93
N THR A 56 29.47 18.64 -6.35
CA THR A 56 30.48 19.47 -5.67
C THR A 56 30.10 19.73 -4.20
N THR A 57 28.79 19.82 -3.92
CA THR A 57 28.24 20.00 -2.58
C THR A 57 28.51 18.80 -1.68
N ALA A 58 28.36 17.57 -2.18
CA ALA A 58 28.65 16.35 -1.43
C ALA A 58 30.14 16.21 -1.10
N SER A 59 31.03 16.58 -2.03
CA SER A 59 32.47 16.61 -1.80
C SER A 59 32.85 17.60 -0.68
N GLN A 60 32.30 18.82 -0.72
CA GLN A 60 32.53 19.82 0.34
C GLN A 60 32.00 19.38 1.70
N ALA A 61 30.82 18.75 1.74
CA ALA A 61 30.24 18.22 2.96
C ALA A 61 31.12 17.11 3.58
N ARG A 62 31.67 16.21 2.76
CA ARG A 62 32.65 15.18 3.17
C ARG A 62 33.90 15.79 3.80
N THR A 63 34.50 16.82 3.17
CA THR A 63 35.67 17.50 3.72
C THR A 63 35.37 18.17 5.07
N ARG A 64 34.20 18.80 5.21
CA ARG A 64 33.78 19.43 6.47
C ARG A 64 33.50 18.40 7.56
N ALA A 65 32.89 17.26 7.21
CA ALA A 65 32.64 16.16 8.13
C ALA A 65 33.96 15.64 8.71
N LEU A 66 34.94 15.34 7.84
CA LEU A 66 36.27 14.87 8.23
C LEU A 66 37.00 15.89 9.11
N HIS A 67 36.94 17.18 8.76
CA HIS A 67 37.54 18.24 9.58
C HIS A 67 36.97 18.25 11.00
N HIS A 68 35.65 18.19 11.15
CA HIS A 68 35.01 18.18 12.45
C HIS A 68 35.25 16.88 13.23
N GLN A 69 35.29 15.73 12.55
CA GLN A 69 35.66 14.45 13.15
C GLN A 69 37.08 14.50 13.74
N GLN A 70 38.07 15.00 12.99
CA GLN A 70 39.45 15.12 13.46
C GLN A 70 39.59 16.06 14.67
N ARG A 71 38.92 17.22 14.64
CA ARG A 71 38.95 18.16 15.78
C ARG A 71 38.23 17.59 17.01
N GLY A 72 37.09 16.94 16.81
CA GLY A 72 36.37 16.26 17.88
C GLY A 72 37.21 15.15 18.50
N LEU A 73 37.89 14.33 17.68
CA LEU A 73 38.76 13.25 18.16
C LEU A 73 39.94 13.77 18.99
N ALA A 74 40.57 14.87 18.58
CA ALA A 74 41.66 15.49 19.35
C ALA A 74 41.18 15.98 20.73
N LEU A 75 40.00 16.60 20.80
CA LEU A 75 39.37 17.00 22.06
C LEU A 75 38.99 15.80 22.93
N PHE A 76 38.45 14.75 22.32
CA PHE A 76 38.09 13.51 23.00
C PHE A 76 39.31 12.85 23.64
N GLN A 77 40.42 12.73 22.91
CA GLN A 77 41.68 12.18 23.41
C GLN A 77 42.25 13.01 24.57
N ALA A 78 42.21 14.35 24.47
CA ALA A 78 42.63 15.23 25.57
C ALA A 78 41.75 15.04 26.82
N THR A 79 40.44 14.81 26.62
CA THR A 79 39.48 14.57 27.70
C THR A 79 39.75 13.25 28.43
N LEU A 80 40.14 12.20 27.68
CA LEU A 80 40.52 10.90 28.26
C LEU A 80 41.82 10.95 29.08
N GLN A 81 42.71 11.91 28.80
CA GLN A 81 43.97 12.08 29.53
C GLN A 81 43.82 12.84 30.86
N ASP A 82 42.76 13.64 31.04
CA ASP A 82 42.42 14.32 32.30
C ASP A 82 40.94 14.07 32.68
N PRO A 83 40.60 12.85 33.14
CA PRO A 83 39.22 12.46 33.43
C PRO A 83 38.55 13.33 34.51
N ALA A 84 39.34 13.96 35.38
CA ALA A 84 38.84 14.80 36.48
C ALA A 84 38.16 16.09 35.98
N LYS A 85 38.42 16.51 34.74
CA LYS A 85 37.78 17.67 34.08
C LYS A 85 36.83 17.27 32.96
N ALA A 86 36.64 15.98 32.73
CA ALA A 86 35.81 15.48 31.65
C ALA A 86 34.33 15.70 31.95
N ASP A 87 33.62 16.37 31.04
CA ASP A 87 32.17 16.27 30.99
C ASP A 87 31.83 14.86 30.49
N ILE A 88 31.44 14.00 31.43
CA ILE A 88 31.17 12.60 31.15
C ILE A 88 30.02 12.40 30.16
N TYR A 89 29.01 13.27 30.18
CA TYR A 89 27.86 13.19 29.28
C TYR A 89 28.28 13.50 27.84
N ALA A 90 29.06 14.58 27.67
CA ALA A 90 29.62 14.94 26.38
C ALA A 90 30.58 13.88 25.84
N THR A 91 31.44 13.35 26.72
CA THR A 91 32.44 12.34 26.39
C THR A 91 31.78 11.05 25.92
N PHE A 92 30.79 10.56 26.67
CA PHE A 92 30.08 9.33 26.36
C PHE A 92 29.20 9.45 25.10
N ALA A 93 28.48 10.55 24.93
CA ALA A 93 27.69 10.74 23.72
C ALA A 93 28.60 10.88 22.48
N PHE A 94 29.74 11.56 22.59
CA PHE A 94 30.71 11.65 21.49
C PHE A 94 31.32 10.29 21.13
N SER A 95 31.56 9.41 22.10
CA SER A 95 32.11 8.07 21.82
C SER A 95 31.13 7.19 21.04
N ILE A 96 29.82 7.35 21.25
CA ILE A 96 28.78 6.75 20.38
C ILE A 96 28.79 7.37 18.98
N MET A 97 28.89 8.71 18.87
CA MET A 97 29.01 9.37 17.56
C MET A 97 30.23 8.89 16.78
N LEU A 98 31.35 8.62 17.47
CA LEU A 98 32.59 8.14 16.85
C LEU A 98 32.40 6.79 16.16
N VAL A 99 31.64 5.87 16.78
CA VAL A 99 31.28 4.58 16.16
C VAL A 99 30.52 4.80 14.86
N ILE A 100 29.47 5.65 14.90
CA ILE A 100 28.63 5.94 13.74
C ILE A 100 29.47 6.54 12.61
N LEU A 101 30.33 7.51 12.94
CA LEU A 101 31.25 8.14 11.98
C LEU A 101 32.20 7.11 11.37
N ALA A 102 32.81 6.25 12.19
CA ALA A 102 33.78 5.27 11.71
C ALA A 102 33.14 4.23 10.77
N PHE A 103 31.94 3.75 11.12
CA PHE A 103 31.17 2.83 10.29
C PHE A 103 30.75 3.45 8.95
N ALA A 104 30.28 4.69 8.98
CA ALA A 104 29.87 5.40 7.77
C ALA A 104 31.07 5.80 6.89
N SER A 105 32.22 6.15 7.48
CA SER A 105 33.46 6.41 6.73
C SER A 105 34.00 5.16 6.05
N ALA A 106 34.03 4.02 6.73
CA ALA A 106 34.55 2.77 6.16
C ALA A 106 33.77 2.30 4.92
N GLN A 107 32.45 2.55 4.87
CA GLN A 107 31.62 2.24 3.69
C GLN A 107 31.90 3.14 2.48
N ALA A 108 32.47 4.33 2.71
CA ALA A 108 32.77 5.28 1.65
C ALA A 108 34.12 4.99 0.97
N GLU A 109 34.93 4.08 1.51
CA GLU A 109 36.21 3.68 0.94
C GLU A 109 36.02 2.69 -0.23
N PRO A 110 36.84 2.76 -1.29
CA PRO A 110 36.71 1.87 -2.46
C PRO A 110 37.02 0.40 -2.17
N ALA A 111 37.81 0.13 -1.12
CA ALA A 111 38.23 -1.21 -0.74
C ALA A 111 37.55 -1.60 0.58
N PHE A 112 37.07 -2.85 0.65
CA PHE A 112 36.49 -3.36 1.89
C PHE A 112 37.55 -3.44 2.99
N PRO A 113 37.19 -3.09 4.25
CA PRO A 113 38.08 -3.31 5.39
C PRO A 113 38.40 -4.80 5.55
N SER A 114 39.65 -5.11 5.89
CA SER A 114 40.04 -6.46 6.30
C SER A 114 39.37 -6.85 7.61
N VAL A 115 39.40 -8.14 7.96
CA VAL A 115 38.93 -8.61 9.28
C VAL A 115 39.58 -7.81 10.42
N ASP A 116 40.89 -7.57 10.36
CA ASP A 116 41.58 -6.80 11.40
C ASP A 116 41.05 -5.35 11.50
N GLY A 117 40.80 -4.69 10.36
CA GLY A 117 40.17 -3.36 10.34
C GLY A 117 38.75 -3.36 10.92
N ILE A 118 37.97 -4.43 10.68
CA ILE A 118 36.64 -4.59 11.28
C ILE A 118 36.76 -4.78 12.80
N LEU A 119 37.72 -5.57 13.27
CA LEU A 119 37.96 -5.77 14.71
C LEU A 119 38.42 -4.48 15.42
N GLU A 120 39.18 -3.62 14.74
CA GLU A 120 39.51 -2.27 15.25
C GLU A 120 38.26 -1.42 15.46
N LEU A 121 37.31 -1.45 14.51
CA LEU A 121 36.02 -0.77 14.63
C LEU A 121 35.17 -1.36 15.76
N PHE A 122 35.20 -2.68 15.96
CA PHE A 122 34.56 -3.32 17.12
C PHE A 122 35.19 -2.89 18.44
N GLY A 123 36.49 -2.58 18.44
CA GLY A 123 37.17 -1.95 19.56
C GLY A 123 36.51 -0.66 20.06
N LEU A 124 35.91 0.14 19.16
CA LEU A 124 35.18 1.35 19.53
C LEU A 124 33.91 1.04 20.36
N PHE A 125 33.17 0.00 19.98
CA PHE A 125 32.02 -0.48 20.75
C PHE A 125 32.41 -0.98 22.14
N ARG A 126 33.56 -1.66 22.25
CA ARG A 126 34.11 -2.08 23.56
C ARG A 126 34.56 -0.88 24.39
N GLY A 127 35.15 0.13 23.76
CA GLY A 127 35.50 1.40 24.40
C GLY A 127 34.29 2.10 25.03
N ASN A 128 33.15 2.12 24.32
CA ASN A 128 31.88 2.64 24.86
C ASN A 128 31.44 1.86 26.10
N ARG A 129 31.52 0.53 26.08
CA ARG A 129 31.20 -0.31 27.25
C ARG A 129 32.09 0.03 28.43
N THR A 130 33.40 0.12 28.23
CA THR A 130 34.36 0.46 29.30
C THR A 130 34.06 1.83 29.89
N LEU A 131 33.81 2.84 29.05
CA LEU A 131 33.47 4.20 29.50
C LEU A 131 32.14 4.22 30.28
N ALA A 132 31.14 3.46 29.83
CA ALA A 132 29.87 3.31 30.53
C ALA A 132 30.04 2.66 31.91
N GLN A 133 30.82 1.58 31.99
CA GLN A 133 31.06 0.85 33.24
C GLN A 133 31.79 1.69 34.29
N MET A 134 32.81 2.44 33.87
CA MET A 134 33.56 3.33 34.77
C MET A 134 32.70 4.48 35.33
N ASN A 135 31.61 4.84 34.64
CA ASN A 135 30.78 5.99 34.96
C ASN A 135 29.30 5.65 35.12
N TRP A 136 29.00 4.41 35.50
CA TRP A 136 27.65 3.85 35.44
C TRP A 136 26.64 4.65 36.26
N GLU A 137 26.99 5.05 37.49
CA GLU A 137 26.08 5.81 38.36
C GLU A 137 25.68 7.16 37.74
N ALA A 138 26.64 7.88 37.15
CA ALA A 138 26.40 9.17 36.50
C ALA A 138 25.53 9.02 35.24
N ILE A 139 25.79 8.00 34.43
CA ILE A 139 25.03 7.72 33.20
C ILE A 139 23.60 7.28 33.55
N ARG A 140 23.44 6.34 34.48
CA ARG A 140 22.15 5.81 34.92
C ARG A 140 21.23 6.90 35.47
N ALA A 141 21.79 7.90 36.13
CA ALA A 141 21.02 9.03 36.70
C ALA A 141 20.64 10.11 35.65
N SER A 142 21.00 9.94 34.38
CA SER A 142 20.88 10.98 33.35
C SER A 142 20.01 10.56 32.16
N HIS A 143 19.57 11.54 31.37
CA HIS A 143 18.85 11.31 30.10
C HIS A 143 19.69 10.52 29.08
N ILE A 144 21.02 10.55 29.19
CA ILE A 144 21.94 9.83 28.31
C ILE A 144 21.79 8.31 28.45
N LEU A 145 21.23 7.81 29.57
CA LEU A 145 20.88 6.40 29.72
C LEU A 145 20.05 5.88 28.53
N ALA A 146 19.14 6.68 27.97
CA ALA A 146 18.31 6.29 26.83
C ALA A 146 19.11 5.92 25.55
N LEU A 147 20.38 6.34 25.47
CA LEU A 147 21.30 5.98 24.37
C LEU A 147 21.86 4.56 24.47
N ILE A 148 21.75 3.90 25.63
CA ILE A 148 22.23 2.53 25.85
C ILE A 148 21.22 1.61 26.54
N ASP A 149 20.23 2.17 27.22
CA ASP A 149 19.17 1.41 27.88
C ASP A 149 18.17 0.91 26.82
N PRO A 150 17.95 -0.41 26.74
CA PRO A 150 16.90 -0.97 25.89
C PRO A 150 15.48 -0.57 26.33
N GLY A 151 15.29 -0.05 27.55
CA GLY A 151 14.00 0.39 28.08
C GLY A 151 13.03 -0.74 28.43
N ALA A 152 11.94 -0.41 29.13
CA ALA A 152 10.88 -1.35 29.54
C ALA A 152 9.98 -1.86 28.39
N GLU A 153 10.31 -1.52 27.15
CA GLU A 153 9.57 -1.89 25.94
C GLU A 153 10.09 -3.18 25.28
N GLN A 154 10.77 -4.05 26.04
CA GLN A 154 11.03 -5.42 25.61
C GLN A 154 9.71 -6.22 25.62
N GLN A 155 9.00 -6.20 24.50
CA GLN A 155 7.98 -7.21 24.22
C GLN A 155 8.64 -8.49 23.72
N ASP A 156 8.16 -9.65 24.18
CA ASP A 156 8.55 -10.99 23.71
C ASP A 156 8.32 -11.13 22.20
N TYR A 157 9.32 -10.76 21.41
CA TYR A 157 9.32 -10.98 19.97
C TYR A 157 9.82 -12.38 19.68
N LYS A 158 9.04 -13.24 19.04
CA LYS A 158 9.55 -14.57 18.66
C LYS A 158 10.30 -14.48 17.33
N LEU A 159 11.56 -14.94 17.34
CA LEU A 159 12.31 -15.23 16.12
C LEU A 159 11.49 -16.13 15.20
N ASP A 160 11.66 -15.95 13.89
CA ASP A 160 11.09 -16.87 12.91
C ASP A 160 11.54 -18.32 13.23
N PRO A 161 10.62 -19.32 13.22
CA PRO A 161 10.96 -20.68 13.58
C PRO A 161 12.08 -21.30 12.75
N LYS A 162 12.21 -20.96 11.45
CA LYS A 162 13.29 -21.51 10.61
C LYS A 162 14.63 -20.91 10.97
N LEU A 163 14.69 -19.59 11.15
CA LEU A 163 15.92 -18.91 11.57
C LEU A 163 16.32 -19.33 13.00
N ALA A 164 15.35 -19.48 13.90
CA ALA A 164 15.58 -19.99 15.25
C ALA A 164 16.17 -21.41 15.24
N SER A 165 15.55 -22.33 14.49
CA SER A 165 16.07 -23.70 14.35
C SER A 165 17.48 -23.71 13.74
N TYR A 166 17.72 -22.90 12.70
CA TYR A 166 19.03 -22.78 12.09
C TYR A 166 20.10 -22.31 13.10
N LEU A 167 19.82 -21.27 13.88
CA LEU A 167 20.78 -20.73 14.85
C LEU A 167 21.07 -21.71 16.00
N GLU A 168 20.08 -22.50 16.42
CA GLU A 168 20.29 -23.58 17.39
C GLU A 168 21.15 -24.70 16.81
N GLU A 169 20.85 -25.18 15.59
CA GLU A 169 21.68 -26.18 14.90
C GLU A 169 23.12 -25.67 14.67
N PHE A 170 23.26 -24.39 14.31
CA PHE A 170 24.55 -23.75 14.12
C PHE A 170 25.34 -23.65 15.44
N LYS A 171 24.68 -23.32 16.56
CA LYS A 171 25.28 -23.34 17.89
C LYS A 171 25.75 -24.75 18.28
N ASP A 172 24.91 -25.76 18.11
CA ASP A 172 25.23 -27.14 18.46
C ASP A 172 26.39 -27.71 17.64
N SER A 173 26.59 -27.20 16.42
CA SER A 173 27.69 -27.59 15.54
C SER A 173 29.07 -27.04 15.94
N GLN A 174 29.13 -26.08 16.88
CA GLN A 174 30.39 -25.46 17.29
C GLN A 174 31.27 -26.41 18.14
N PRO A 175 32.60 -26.42 17.93
CA PRO A 175 33.49 -27.45 18.49
C PRO A 175 33.81 -27.28 19.98
N ASP A 176 33.60 -26.09 20.55
CA ASP A 176 33.87 -25.81 21.96
C ASP A 176 32.96 -24.71 22.52
N ASP A 177 32.99 -24.58 23.85
CA ASP A 177 32.09 -23.69 24.59
C ASP A 177 32.32 -22.21 24.27
N THR A 178 33.56 -21.78 23.99
CA THR A 178 33.85 -20.37 23.62
C THR A 178 33.11 -19.96 22.36
N LEU A 179 33.05 -20.85 21.36
CA LEU A 179 32.33 -20.60 20.11
C LEU A 179 30.81 -20.72 20.30
N LYS A 180 30.34 -21.66 21.14
CA LYS A 180 28.91 -21.79 21.49
C LYS A 180 28.37 -20.57 22.22
N ASP A 181 29.15 -19.98 23.11
CA ASP A 181 28.79 -18.77 23.85
C ASP A 181 28.72 -17.56 22.92
N ALA A 182 29.64 -17.46 21.95
CA ALA A 182 29.60 -16.42 20.91
C ALA A 182 28.35 -16.52 20.02
N VAL A 183 27.95 -17.74 19.62
CA VAL A 183 26.69 -17.97 18.88
C VAL A 183 25.48 -17.68 19.75
N THR A 184 25.49 -18.05 21.04
CA THR A 184 24.38 -17.74 21.96
C THR A 184 24.16 -16.22 22.07
N LEU A 185 25.23 -15.46 22.27
CA LEU A 185 25.18 -14.00 22.29
C LEU A 185 24.73 -13.41 20.94
N LEU A 186 25.11 -14.04 19.82
CA LEU A 186 24.65 -13.64 18.49
C LEU A 186 23.14 -13.86 18.37
N THR A 187 22.63 -15.03 18.73
CA THR A 187 21.20 -15.37 18.70
C THR A 187 20.37 -14.40 19.55
N GLU A 188 20.83 -14.08 20.76
CA GLU A 188 20.21 -13.04 21.59
C GLU A 188 20.20 -11.67 20.89
N THR A 189 21.28 -11.33 20.19
CA THR A 189 21.38 -10.06 19.46
C THR A 189 20.46 -10.03 18.25
N VAL A 190 20.35 -11.14 17.50
CA VAL A 190 19.39 -11.29 16.40
C VAL A 190 17.97 -11.10 16.94
N HIS A 191 17.63 -11.76 18.06
CA HIS A 191 16.34 -11.60 18.72
C HIS A 191 16.00 -10.14 19.04
N VAL A 192 16.94 -9.42 19.67
CA VAL A 192 16.77 -7.99 19.98
C VAL A 192 16.66 -7.15 18.70
N SER A 193 17.38 -7.50 17.65
CA SER A 193 17.37 -6.78 16.37
C SER A 193 16.06 -6.92 15.59
N SER A 194 15.29 -7.97 15.85
CA SER A 194 14.00 -8.22 15.18
C SER A 194 12.79 -7.58 15.89
N GLY A 195 13.01 -6.81 16.97
CA GLY A 195 11.95 -6.17 17.76
C GLY A 195 11.27 -4.96 17.09
N LYS A 196 10.14 -4.53 17.67
CA LYS A 196 9.17 -3.54 17.14
C LYS A 196 9.76 -2.21 16.65
N PHE A 197 10.90 -1.77 17.17
CA PHE A 197 11.47 -0.47 16.88
C PHE A 197 12.74 -0.48 16.04
N PHE A 198 13.35 -1.65 15.76
CA PHE A 198 14.69 -1.73 15.14
C PHE A 198 15.62 -0.65 15.72
N ASP A 199 15.85 -0.74 17.03
CA ASP A 199 16.71 0.20 17.72
C ASP A 199 18.18 -0.15 17.43
N SER A 200 18.88 0.78 16.77
CA SER A 200 20.27 0.66 16.34
C SER A 200 21.26 0.39 17.47
N LYS A 201 20.86 0.53 18.74
CA LYS A 201 21.61 0.02 19.90
C LYS A 201 21.91 -1.48 19.80
N ALA A 202 21.03 -2.26 19.16
CA ALA A 202 21.22 -3.70 18.98
C ALA A 202 22.48 -4.03 18.18
N ILE A 203 22.88 -3.14 17.24
CA ILE A 203 24.11 -3.28 16.48
C ILE A 203 25.28 -3.38 17.47
N GLY A 204 25.41 -2.45 18.41
CA GLY A 204 26.55 -2.47 19.34
C GLY A 204 26.60 -3.64 20.32
N ARG A 205 25.49 -4.38 20.54
CA ARG A 205 25.41 -5.39 21.60
C ARG A 205 26.45 -6.50 21.43
N TRP A 206 26.47 -7.16 20.28
CA TRP A 206 27.37 -8.29 20.03
C TRP A 206 28.87 -7.89 20.11
N PRO A 207 29.36 -6.86 19.39
CA PRO A 207 30.76 -6.44 19.47
C PRO A 207 31.16 -5.89 20.85
N SER A 208 30.24 -5.27 21.60
CA SER A 208 30.53 -4.84 22.97
C SER A 208 30.60 -5.99 23.97
N MET A 209 29.81 -7.06 23.78
CA MET A 209 29.61 -8.10 24.82
C MET A 209 30.46 -9.35 24.64
N MET A 210 30.98 -9.63 23.44
CA MET A 210 31.82 -10.80 23.16
C MET A 210 33.02 -10.94 24.11
N GLU A 211 33.32 -12.18 24.51
CA GLU A 211 34.40 -12.47 25.45
C GLU A 211 35.79 -12.27 24.84
N GLU A 212 36.80 -11.98 25.69
CA GLU A 212 38.19 -11.83 25.24
C GLU A 212 38.72 -13.11 24.59
N ALA A 213 38.35 -14.29 25.09
CA ALA A 213 38.78 -15.57 24.52
C ALA A 213 38.30 -15.74 23.06
N PHE A 214 37.08 -15.30 22.74
CA PHE A 214 36.57 -15.32 21.37
C PHE A 214 37.25 -14.25 20.50
N MET A 215 37.47 -13.05 21.05
CA MET A 215 38.21 -11.98 20.36
C MET A 215 39.63 -12.39 19.97
N ASP A 216 40.33 -13.10 20.85
CA ASP A 216 41.69 -13.56 20.56
C ASP A 216 41.73 -14.61 19.45
N ARG A 217 40.67 -15.42 19.30
CA ARG A 217 40.52 -16.33 18.16
C ARG A 217 40.24 -15.61 16.85
N LEU A 218 39.44 -14.54 16.88
CA LEU A 218 39.22 -13.66 15.73
C LEU A 218 40.53 -12.98 15.28
N LYS A 219 41.29 -12.42 16.23
CA LYS A 219 42.62 -11.82 15.96
C LYS A 219 43.64 -12.85 15.46
N ALA A 220 43.50 -14.11 15.85
CA ALA A 220 44.31 -15.22 15.36
C ALA A 220 43.79 -15.81 14.03
N HIS A 221 42.73 -15.24 13.44
CA HIS A 221 42.09 -15.67 12.20
C HIS A 221 41.69 -17.15 12.22
N GLN A 222 41.21 -17.64 13.36
CA GLN A 222 40.72 -19.01 13.45
C GLN A 222 39.47 -19.19 12.57
N PRO A 223 39.44 -20.16 11.64
CA PRO A 223 38.38 -20.28 10.64
C PRO A 223 36.96 -20.36 11.21
N GLU A 224 36.75 -21.13 12.28
CA GLU A 224 35.45 -21.27 12.93
C GLU A 224 34.96 -19.95 13.54
N ALA A 225 35.87 -19.17 14.13
CA ALA A 225 35.55 -17.86 14.68
C ALA A 225 35.19 -16.86 13.57
N LEU A 226 35.88 -16.90 12.43
CA LEU A 226 35.59 -16.07 11.27
C LEU A 226 34.20 -16.37 10.68
N VAL A 227 33.80 -17.64 10.62
CA VAL A 227 32.44 -18.01 10.19
C VAL A 227 31.39 -17.42 11.13
N ILE A 228 31.57 -17.51 12.46
CA ILE A 228 30.65 -16.88 13.42
C ILE A 228 30.61 -15.35 13.23
N LEU A 229 31.76 -14.71 12.97
CA LEU A 229 31.81 -13.29 12.65
C LEU A 229 30.96 -12.96 11.42
N ALA A 230 30.99 -13.76 10.36
CA ALA A 230 30.13 -13.54 9.20
C ALA A 230 28.63 -13.64 9.52
N HIS A 231 28.22 -14.48 10.48
CA HIS A 231 26.80 -14.60 10.87
C HIS A 231 26.27 -13.34 11.57
N TYR A 232 27.13 -12.48 12.07
CA TYR A 232 26.74 -11.16 12.55
C TYR A 232 26.21 -10.24 11.42
N ALA A 233 26.43 -10.60 10.15
CA ALA A 233 25.77 -9.95 9.01
C ALA A 233 24.24 -10.04 9.08
N ILE A 234 23.68 -11.07 9.73
CA ILE A 234 22.22 -11.20 9.95
C ILE A 234 21.69 -9.99 10.73
N VAL A 235 22.42 -9.56 11.76
CA VAL A 235 22.07 -8.38 12.56
C VAL A 235 22.24 -7.12 11.71
N MET A 236 23.39 -6.96 11.03
CA MET A 236 23.66 -5.78 10.20
C MET A 236 22.63 -5.57 9.10
N GLN A 237 22.17 -6.66 8.47
CA GLN A 237 21.16 -6.62 7.41
C GLN A 237 19.84 -6.00 7.89
N ALA A 238 19.41 -6.32 9.12
CA ALA A 238 18.21 -5.71 9.70
C ALA A 238 18.29 -4.18 9.78
N TYR A 239 19.51 -3.62 9.73
CA TYR A 239 19.77 -2.19 9.78
C TYR A 239 20.33 -1.60 8.48
N ARG A 240 20.40 -2.35 7.36
CA ARG A 240 20.98 -1.89 6.07
C ARG A 240 20.41 -0.57 5.54
N ARG A 241 19.16 -0.27 5.92
CA ARG A 241 18.42 0.94 5.52
C ARG A 241 18.88 2.19 6.28
N ARG A 242 19.66 2.02 7.37
CA ARG A 242 20.33 3.11 8.08
C ARG A 242 21.56 3.51 7.28
N ARG A 243 21.67 4.78 6.88
CA ARG A 243 22.77 5.25 6.01
C ARG A 243 24.16 4.96 6.56
N TRP A 244 24.33 4.98 7.88
CA TRP A 244 25.61 4.68 8.52
C TRP A 244 25.90 3.18 8.66
N VAL A 245 24.95 2.30 8.31
CA VAL A 245 25.12 0.83 8.28
C VAL A 245 25.15 0.30 6.84
N GLY A 246 24.28 0.79 5.95
CA GLY A 246 24.33 0.53 4.52
C GLY A 246 24.64 -0.93 4.15
N ASN A 247 25.76 -1.15 3.47
CA ASN A 247 26.19 -2.46 2.96
C ASN A 247 27.10 -3.25 3.92
N TRP A 248 27.11 -2.93 5.23
CA TRP A 248 27.99 -3.60 6.20
C TRP A 248 27.81 -5.12 6.27
N ALA A 249 26.62 -5.65 5.96
CA ALA A 249 26.41 -7.09 5.86
C ALA A 249 27.30 -7.72 4.76
N ASP A 250 27.35 -7.11 3.57
CA ASP A 250 28.22 -7.55 2.47
C ASP A 250 29.69 -7.35 2.81
N ILE A 251 30.05 -6.18 3.36
CA ILE A 251 31.43 -5.88 3.78
C ILE A 251 31.96 -7.00 4.70
N LEU A 252 31.15 -7.41 5.67
CA LEU A 252 31.53 -8.41 6.66
C LEU A 252 31.71 -9.80 6.03
N VAL A 253 30.78 -10.20 5.17
CA VAL A 253 30.84 -11.51 4.48
C VAL A 253 32.04 -11.56 3.53
N GLU A 254 32.29 -10.50 2.77
CA GLU A 254 33.43 -10.42 1.84
C GLU A 254 34.77 -10.39 2.58
N ALA A 255 34.87 -9.67 3.71
CA ALA A 255 36.09 -9.63 4.52
C ALA A 255 36.42 -11.02 5.10
N VAL A 256 35.41 -11.77 5.56
CA VAL A 256 35.58 -13.15 6.03
C VAL A 256 35.96 -14.08 4.88
N ASP A 257 35.32 -13.96 3.71
CA ASP A 257 35.66 -14.78 2.55
C ASP A 257 37.13 -14.60 2.12
N GLN A 258 37.64 -13.36 2.17
CA GLN A 258 39.03 -13.05 1.84
C GLN A 258 40.03 -13.55 2.89
N ALA A 259 39.61 -13.68 4.16
CA ALA A 259 40.45 -14.17 5.25
C ALA A 259 40.54 -15.70 5.32
N LEU A 260 39.53 -16.42 4.80
CA LEU A 260 39.51 -17.88 4.79
C LEU A 260 40.36 -18.46 3.65
N SER A 261 41.16 -19.48 3.97
CA SER A 261 41.88 -20.25 2.94
C SER A 261 40.92 -21.15 2.15
N GLU A 262 41.23 -21.49 0.89
CA GLU A 262 40.40 -22.40 0.08
C GLU A 262 40.20 -23.78 0.75
N ALA A 263 41.19 -24.24 1.52
CA ALA A 263 41.09 -25.47 2.30
C ALA A 263 40.06 -25.34 3.43
N ASP A 264 40.04 -24.20 4.13
CA ASP A 264 39.06 -23.93 5.18
C ASP A 264 37.67 -23.71 4.60
N LYS A 265 37.54 -23.01 3.47
CA LYS A 265 36.25 -22.83 2.79
C LYS A 265 35.61 -24.17 2.44
N THR A 266 36.40 -25.10 1.91
CA THR A 266 35.96 -26.47 1.60
C THR A 266 35.56 -27.24 2.86
N ARG A 267 36.41 -27.18 3.91
CA ARG A 267 36.19 -27.90 5.18
C ARG A 267 34.95 -27.44 5.92
N LEU A 268 34.67 -26.14 5.90
CA LEU A 268 33.55 -25.51 6.60
C LEU A 268 32.29 -25.40 5.73
N ASN A 269 32.34 -25.89 4.49
CA ASN A 269 31.26 -25.73 3.50
C ASN A 269 30.83 -24.26 3.33
N TRP A 270 31.82 -23.36 3.34
CA TRP A 270 31.61 -21.92 3.26
C TRP A 270 31.29 -21.50 1.82
N SER A 271 30.32 -20.61 1.67
CA SER A 271 30.11 -19.86 0.43
C SER A 271 29.49 -18.50 0.72
N VAL A 272 29.95 -17.47 0.00
CA VAL A 272 29.36 -16.11 0.06
C VAL A 272 27.88 -16.15 -0.28
N GLU A 273 27.50 -16.89 -1.31
CA GLU A 273 26.11 -17.04 -1.74
C GLU A 273 25.23 -17.71 -0.67
N GLY A 274 25.74 -18.76 -0.01
CA GLY A 274 25.02 -19.40 1.10
C GLY A 274 24.80 -18.46 2.27
N MET A 275 25.80 -17.63 2.62
CA MET A 275 25.64 -16.60 3.64
C MET A 275 24.68 -15.50 3.23
N ARG A 276 24.70 -15.05 1.97
CA ARG A 276 23.75 -14.07 1.46
C ARG A 276 22.31 -14.60 1.52
N GLN A 277 22.07 -15.84 1.12
CA GLN A 277 20.75 -16.47 1.23
C GLN A 277 20.26 -16.56 2.68
N LEU A 278 21.15 -16.89 3.62
CA LEU A 278 20.83 -16.89 5.06
C LEU A 278 20.48 -15.47 5.55
N VAL A 279 21.26 -14.47 5.15
CA VAL A 279 21.04 -13.06 5.50
C VAL A 279 19.75 -12.52 4.89
N GLU A 280 19.44 -12.90 3.64
CA GLU A 280 18.19 -12.58 2.95
C GLU A 280 16.99 -13.30 3.54
N MET A 281 17.16 -14.47 4.17
CA MET A 281 16.06 -15.16 4.86
C MET A 281 15.50 -14.32 6.04
N ASN A 282 16.30 -13.42 6.61
CA ASN A 282 15.86 -12.40 7.58
C ASN A 282 15.13 -11.21 6.91
N ASP A 283 15.40 -10.97 5.62
CA ASP A 283 14.99 -9.79 4.86
C ASP A 283 13.69 -10.03 4.06
N LEU A 284 13.56 -11.21 3.45
CA LEU A 284 12.36 -11.75 2.79
C LEU A 284 11.18 -11.94 3.75
N MET A 285 11.44 -11.94 5.06
CA MET A 285 10.43 -12.07 6.11
C MET A 285 10.11 -10.71 6.78
N SER A 286 10.81 -9.64 6.36
CA SER A 286 10.65 -8.26 6.85
C SER A 286 10.00 -7.31 5.81
N ASP A 287 9.89 -7.73 4.55
CA ASP A 287 9.04 -7.06 3.56
C ASP A 287 7.57 -7.37 3.89
N GLY A 288 6.92 -6.42 4.55
CA GLY A 288 5.56 -6.61 5.01
C GLY A 288 4.61 -7.08 3.92
N LYS A 289 3.79 -8.09 4.23
CA LYS A 289 2.79 -8.62 3.29
C LYS A 289 1.49 -7.81 3.38
N VAL A 290 0.91 -7.44 2.25
CA VAL A 290 -0.40 -6.77 2.14
C VAL A 290 -1.51 -7.83 2.12
N LEU A 291 -2.42 -7.81 3.10
CA LEU A 291 -3.62 -8.65 3.06
C LEU A 291 -4.76 -7.88 2.40
N ILE A 292 -5.32 -8.38 1.31
CA ILE A 292 -6.45 -7.76 0.59
C ILE A 292 -7.70 -8.60 0.81
N ILE A 293 -8.72 -8.01 1.44
CA ILE A 293 -10.02 -8.67 1.66
C ILE A 293 -10.99 -8.17 0.60
N GLY A 294 -11.35 -9.04 -0.33
CA GLY A 294 -12.25 -8.78 -1.45
C GLY A 294 -11.55 -8.88 -2.82
N GLY A 295 -11.94 -9.89 -3.61
CA GLY A 295 -11.55 -10.10 -5.01
C GLY A 295 -12.46 -9.35 -6.00
N GLY A 296 -12.88 -8.13 -5.63
CA GLY A 296 -13.61 -7.21 -6.49
C GLY A 296 -12.68 -6.34 -7.34
N LEU A 297 -13.25 -5.37 -8.06
CA LEU A 297 -12.47 -4.50 -8.96
C LEU A 297 -11.34 -3.76 -8.23
N ALA A 298 -11.61 -3.20 -7.05
CA ALA A 298 -10.63 -2.45 -6.26
C ALA A 298 -9.47 -3.33 -5.78
N GLY A 299 -9.81 -4.48 -5.17
CA GLY A 299 -8.81 -5.40 -4.61
C GLY A 299 -7.93 -6.04 -5.69
N LEU A 300 -8.52 -6.46 -6.81
CA LEU A 300 -7.75 -7.02 -7.92
C LEU A 300 -6.92 -5.96 -8.66
N ALA A 301 -7.43 -4.72 -8.80
CA ALA A 301 -6.62 -3.64 -9.34
C ALA A 301 -5.40 -3.33 -8.47
N LEU A 302 -5.57 -3.31 -7.14
CA LEU A 302 -4.45 -3.18 -6.21
C LEU A 302 -3.47 -4.35 -6.37
N ALA A 303 -3.97 -5.58 -6.41
CA ALA A 303 -3.13 -6.77 -6.60
C ALA A 303 -2.30 -6.71 -7.89
N GLN A 304 -2.86 -6.22 -9.00
CA GLN A 304 -2.12 -6.02 -10.26
C GLN A 304 -1.00 -4.99 -10.11
N CYS A 305 -1.26 -3.85 -9.45
CA CYS A 305 -0.23 -2.86 -9.17
C CYS A 305 0.88 -3.42 -8.27
N LEU A 306 0.52 -4.13 -7.20
CA LEU A 306 1.48 -4.75 -6.30
C LEU A 306 2.29 -5.86 -6.99
N ARG A 307 1.68 -6.61 -7.92
CA ARG A 307 2.39 -7.58 -8.78
C ARG A 307 3.44 -6.89 -9.63
N LYS A 308 3.10 -5.77 -10.28
CA LYS A 308 4.06 -5.00 -11.07
C LYS A 308 5.21 -4.47 -10.22
N SER A 309 4.89 -3.90 -9.07
CA SER A 309 5.89 -3.32 -8.17
C SER A 309 6.68 -4.37 -7.39
N LYS A 310 6.27 -5.65 -7.40
CA LYS A 310 6.82 -6.76 -6.61
C LYS A 310 6.61 -6.63 -5.09
N VAL A 311 5.57 -5.92 -4.65
CA VAL A 311 5.22 -5.84 -3.22
C VAL A 311 4.46 -7.13 -2.86
N SER A 312 4.82 -7.80 -1.76
CA SER A 312 4.18 -9.06 -1.35
C SER A 312 2.72 -8.85 -0.95
N PHE A 313 1.80 -9.67 -1.46
CA PHE A 313 0.37 -9.57 -1.16
C PHE A 313 -0.35 -10.92 -1.21
N GLU A 314 -1.51 -10.99 -0.56
CA GLU A 314 -2.47 -12.09 -0.69
C GLU A 314 -3.89 -11.54 -0.82
N VAL A 315 -4.69 -12.14 -1.72
CA VAL A 315 -6.09 -11.76 -1.96
C VAL A 315 -7.02 -12.83 -1.42
N TYR A 316 -7.98 -12.43 -0.58
CA TYR A 316 -8.97 -13.31 0.03
C TYR A 316 -10.37 -12.93 -0.44
N GLU A 317 -11.12 -13.88 -0.99
CA GLU A 317 -12.47 -13.68 -1.52
C GLU A 317 -13.46 -14.65 -0.84
N ARG A 318 -14.63 -14.13 -0.48
CA ARG A 318 -15.68 -14.89 0.22
C ARG A 318 -16.45 -15.83 -0.71
N ASP A 319 -16.54 -15.48 -1.99
CA ASP A 319 -17.16 -16.34 -3.00
C ASP A 319 -16.35 -17.65 -3.12
N LEU A 320 -17.01 -18.76 -3.47
CA LEU A 320 -16.37 -20.07 -3.52
C LEU A 320 -15.55 -20.28 -4.80
N GLU A 321 -15.92 -19.59 -5.88
CA GLU A 321 -15.30 -19.72 -7.19
C GLU A 321 -15.51 -18.45 -8.04
N PRO A 322 -14.73 -18.24 -9.12
CA PRO A 322 -14.79 -17.04 -9.94
C PRO A 322 -16.20 -16.69 -10.47
N GLN A 323 -17.01 -17.71 -10.77
CA GLN A 323 -18.32 -17.62 -11.41
C GLN A 323 -19.51 -17.63 -10.43
N SER A 324 -19.25 -17.55 -9.12
CA SER A 324 -20.31 -17.57 -8.09
C SER A 324 -21.34 -16.43 -8.22
N ARG A 325 -21.08 -15.39 -9.02
CA ARG A 325 -22.01 -14.28 -9.24
C ARG A 325 -22.30 -14.06 -10.73
N THR A 326 -23.58 -13.92 -11.05
CA THR A 326 -24.06 -13.35 -12.32
C THR A 326 -24.08 -11.82 -12.24
N GLN A 327 -22.92 -11.17 -12.12
CA GLN A 327 -22.83 -9.70 -12.11
C GLN A 327 -22.94 -9.14 -13.55
N GLY A 328 -24.18 -8.94 -14.02
CA GLY A 328 -24.51 -8.63 -15.42
C GLY A 328 -24.55 -7.15 -15.83
N TRP A 329 -23.83 -6.24 -15.16
CA TRP A 329 -23.86 -4.81 -15.50
C TRP A 329 -22.60 -4.39 -16.25
N ALA A 330 -22.70 -3.43 -17.16
CA ALA A 330 -21.54 -2.83 -17.80
C ALA A 330 -21.14 -1.53 -17.08
N ILE A 331 -19.83 -1.29 -16.97
CA ILE A 331 -19.24 -0.11 -16.35
C ILE A 331 -18.53 0.73 -17.40
N LEU A 332 -18.36 2.02 -17.14
CA LEU A 332 -17.63 2.90 -18.03
C LEU A 332 -16.25 3.21 -17.43
N LEU A 333 -15.18 2.79 -18.09
CA LEU A 333 -13.80 3.08 -17.71
C LEU A 333 -13.34 4.36 -18.40
N ARG A 334 -12.72 5.28 -17.65
CA ARG A 334 -12.16 6.54 -18.14
C ARG A 334 -10.95 6.97 -17.34
N GLU A 335 -11.17 7.53 -16.15
CA GLU A 335 -10.14 8.17 -15.33
C GLU A 335 -9.02 7.18 -14.96
N CYS A 336 -9.33 5.88 -14.93
CA CYS A 336 -8.38 4.84 -14.61
C CYS A 336 -7.54 4.33 -15.78
N ILE A 337 -7.88 4.63 -17.05
CA ILE A 337 -7.24 4.00 -18.22
C ILE A 337 -5.72 4.28 -18.26
N ALA A 338 -5.32 5.52 -18.04
CA ALA A 338 -3.90 5.89 -18.00
C ALA A 338 -3.15 5.18 -16.86
N GLY A 339 -3.77 5.08 -15.69
CA GLY A 339 -3.22 4.35 -14.55
C GLY A 339 -3.09 2.85 -14.82
N ILE A 340 -4.06 2.22 -15.50
CA ILE A 340 -3.97 0.83 -15.95
C ILE A 340 -2.75 0.65 -16.86
N GLN A 341 -2.60 1.48 -17.89
CA GLN A 341 -1.49 1.40 -18.84
C GLN A 341 -0.13 1.59 -18.14
N HIS A 342 -0.06 2.46 -17.14
CA HIS A 342 1.19 2.80 -16.46
C HIS A 342 1.54 1.86 -15.30
N LEU A 343 0.58 1.37 -14.54
CA LEU A 343 0.81 0.65 -13.28
C LEU A 343 0.53 -0.85 -13.36
N PHE A 344 -0.01 -1.36 -14.46
CA PHE A 344 -0.22 -2.81 -14.60
C PHE A 344 0.95 -3.50 -15.31
N PRO A 345 1.16 -4.79 -15.02
CA PRO A 345 2.18 -5.62 -15.68
C PRO A 345 2.01 -5.66 -17.21
N ALA A 346 3.14 -5.82 -17.93
CA ALA A 346 3.14 -5.85 -19.40
C ALA A 346 2.56 -7.14 -19.99
N ASP A 347 2.38 -8.20 -19.19
CA ASP A 347 1.79 -9.48 -19.58
C ASP A 347 0.25 -9.47 -19.59
N MET A 348 -0.38 -8.34 -19.27
CA MET A 348 -1.83 -8.23 -19.29
C MET A 348 -2.39 -8.30 -20.72
N PRO A 349 -3.50 -9.03 -20.96
CA PRO A 349 -4.19 -9.02 -22.25
C PRO A 349 -4.60 -7.60 -22.66
N PRO A 350 -4.74 -7.28 -23.96
CA PRO A 350 -5.13 -5.94 -24.40
C PRO A 350 -6.50 -5.54 -23.82
N LEU A 351 -6.55 -4.44 -23.07
CA LEU A 351 -7.73 -4.07 -22.28
C LEU A 351 -9.02 -4.02 -23.11
N GLU A 352 -9.04 -3.22 -24.18
CA GLU A 352 -10.25 -2.93 -24.95
C GLU A 352 -10.85 -4.19 -25.59
N SER A 353 -10.04 -5.00 -26.27
CA SER A 353 -10.50 -6.26 -26.88
C SER A 353 -10.86 -7.32 -25.84
N SER A 354 -10.38 -7.18 -24.60
CA SER A 354 -10.61 -8.13 -23.51
C SER A 354 -11.83 -7.80 -22.65
N VAL A 355 -12.36 -6.58 -22.69
CA VAL A 355 -13.48 -6.20 -21.79
C VAL A 355 -14.60 -5.41 -22.46
N SER A 356 -14.40 -4.86 -23.65
CA SER A 356 -15.39 -4.02 -24.32
C SER A 356 -16.66 -4.80 -24.63
N VAL A 357 -17.81 -4.21 -24.32
CA VAL A 357 -19.12 -4.75 -24.73
C VAL A 357 -19.30 -4.74 -26.25
N PHE A 358 -18.52 -3.91 -26.96
CA PHE A 358 -18.63 -3.71 -28.41
C PHE A 358 -17.77 -4.66 -29.24
N ARG A 359 -17.05 -5.61 -28.61
CA ARG A 359 -16.13 -6.51 -29.32
C ARG A 359 -16.78 -7.30 -30.47
N ASP A 360 -18.07 -7.63 -30.32
CA ASP A 360 -18.84 -8.45 -31.26
C ASP A 360 -19.78 -7.61 -32.13
N LEU A 361 -19.77 -6.28 -31.97
CA LEU A 361 -20.59 -5.37 -32.75
C LEU A 361 -20.13 -5.38 -34.22
N CYS A 362 -21.07 -5.59 -35.15
CA CYS A 362 -20.73 -5.60 -36.56
C CYS A 362 -20.31 -4.20 -37.06
N ALA A 363 -19.52 -4.15 -38.13
CA ALA A 363 -18.97 -2.90 -38.66
C ALA A 363 -20.05 -1.87 -39.06
N GLU A 364 -21.18 -2.32 -39.61
CA GLU A 364 -22.30 -1.43 -39.95
C GLU A 364 -22.89 -0.74 -38.72
N ASP A 365 -23.11 -1.51 -37.64
CA ASP A 365 -23.68 -0.98 -36.41
C ASP A 365 -22.66 -0.17 -35.60
N ALA A 366 -21.36 -0.44 -35.77
CA ALA A 366 -20.29 0.40 -35.25
C ALA A 366 -20.28 1.80 -35.91
N LEU A 367 -20.56 1.90 -37.22
CA LEU A 367 -20.73 3.19 -37.90
C LEU A 367 -21.95 3.94 -37.37
N LEU A 368 -23.07 3.24 -37.12
CA LEU A 368 -24.27 3.83 -36.50
C LEU A 368 -23.99 4.32 -35.08
N ALA A 369 -23.22 3.56 -34.31
CA ALA A 369 -22.78 3.94 -32.98
C ALA A 369 -21.94 5.22 -33.00
N ASN A 370 -21.17 5.50 -34.05
CA ASN A 370 -20.18 6.57 -34.11
C ASN A 370 -20.58 7.76 -35.01
N ASP A 371 -21.88 7.97 -35.27
CA ASP A 371 -22.37 9.04 -36.17
C ASP A 371 -21.72 9.02 -37.57
N ASN A 372 -21.40 7.83 -38.08
CA ASN A 372 -20.67 7.57 -39.32
C ASN A 372 -19.22 8.10 -39.36
N ASP A 373 -18.61 8.41 -38.22
CA ASP A 373 -17.17 8.58 -38.12
C ASP A 373 -16.47 7.23 -38.39
N GLN A 374 -15.42 7.27 -39.21
CA GLN A 374 -14.63 6.09 -39.56
C GLN A 374 -13.72 5.62 -38.42
N ASN A 375 -13.63 6.36 -37.31
CA ASN A 375 -12.85 5.96 -36.15
C ASN A 375 -13.68 5.03 -35.22
N PRO A 376 -13.44 3.71 -35.21
CA PRO A 376 -14.31 2.71 -34.58
C PRO A 376 -14.29 2.71 -33.04
N THR A 377 -13.42 3.52 -32.40
CA THR A 377 -13.15 3.49 -30.95
C THR A 377 -14.05 4.41 -30.11
N HIS A 378 -15.05 5.06 -30.71
CA HIS A 378 -15.79 6.16 -30.07
C HIS A 378 -17.06 5.70 -29.34
N CYS A 379 -16.92 5.26 -28.10
CA CYS A 379 -18.10 5.11 -27.23
C CYS A 379 -18.74 6.49 -26.96
N ASN A 380 -20.07 6.61 -27.05
CA ASN A 380 -20.79 7.82 -26.66
C ASN A 380 -22.01 7.49 -25.81
N PHE A 381 -22.50 8.49 -25.09
CA PHE A 381 -23.74 8.34 -24.34
C PHE A 381 -24.67 9.52 -24.59
N GLY A 382 -25.97 9.22 -24.57
CA GLY A 382 -27.02 10.15 -24.97
C GLY A 382 -27.86 10.61 -23.79
N ALA A 383 -28.04 11.93 -23.65
CA ALA A 383 -29.04 12.51 -22.78
C ALA A 383 -30.27 12.88 -23.61
N ILE A 384 -31.43 12.34 -23.24
CA ILE A 384 -32.69 12.52 -23.95
C ILE A 384 -33.70 13.24 -23.05
N HIS A 385 -34.43 14.19 -23.61
CA HIS A 385 -35.50 14.85 -22.90
C HIS A 385 -36.63 13.85 -22.63
N HIS A 386 -36.98 13.66 -21.36
CA HIS A 386 -37.86 12.57 -20.95
C HIS A 386 -39.24 12.64 -21.62
N GLY A 387 -39.81 13.83 -21.85
CA GLY A 387 -41.16 13.98 -22.38
C GLY A 387 -41.25 14.10 -23.91
N THR A 388 -40.25 14.69 -24.57
CA THR A 388 -40.28 14.99 -26.02
C THR A 388 -39.45 14.01 -26.84
N GLY A 389 -38.55 13.23 -26.22
CA GLY A 389 -37.67 12.31 -26.93
C GLY A 389 -36.52 12.97 -27.70
N GLU A 390 -36.41 14.30 -27.61
CA GLU A 390 -35.35 15.11 -28.23
C GLU A 390 -33.98 14.82 -27.60
N GLN A 391 -32.93 14.79 -28.43
CA GLN A 391 -31.56 14.67 -27.95
C GLN A 391 -31.13 16.00 -27.31
N LEU A 392 -30.91 16.00 -25.99
CA LEU A 392 -30.43 17.16 -25.26
C LEU A 392 -28.92 17.33 -25.38
N ASP A 393 -28.19 16.22 -25.32
CA ASP A 393 -26.74 16.19 -25.47
C ASP A 393 -26.25 14.81 -25.90
N LYS A 394 -25.10 14.74 -26.55
CA LYS A 394 -24.43 13.49 -26.92
C LYS A 394 -22.94 13.66 -26.72
N ILE A 395 -22.39 12.93 -25.75
CA ILE A 395 -20.98 13.07 -25.37
C ILE A 395 -20.21 11.91 -25.96
N VAL A 396 -19.21 12.25 -26.78
CA VAL A 396 -18.42 11.29 -27.56
C VAL A 396 -17.02 11.19 -26.97
N SER A 397 -16.50 9.97 -26.83
CA SER A 397 -15.09 9.70 -26.52
C SER A 397 -14.21 10.42 -27.55
N GLN A 398 -13.16 11.11 -27.13
CA GLN A 398 -12.12 11.52 -28.08
C GLN A 398 -11.10 10.38 -28.14
N GLY A 399 -10.75 9.91 -29.34
CA GLY A 399 -9.99 8.68 -29.56
C GLY A 399 -8.58 8.65 -28.95
N SER A 400 -7.74 7.70 -29.39
CA SER A 400 -6.40 7.41 -28.83
C SER A 400 -5.44 8.59 -28.70
N ASP A 401 -5.66 9.67 -29.44
CA ASP A 401 -4.81 10.87 -29.45
C ASP A 401 -4.93 11.69 -28.15
N ASN A 402 -5.96 11.44 -27.34
CA ASN A 402 -6.09 12.03 -26.00
C ASN A 402 -6.55 10.97 -24.97
N PRO A 403 -5.60 10.27 -24.31
CA PRO A 403 -5.90 9.20 -23.36
C PRO A 403 -6.84 9.60 -22.22
N SER A 404 -6.87 10.88 -21.83
CA SER A 404 -7.76 11.37 -20.77
C SER A 404 -9.22 11.55 -21.21
N ARG A 405 -9.51 11.37 -22.49
CA ARG A 405 -10.84 11.40 -23.08
C ARG A 405 -11.25 10.09 -23.76
N GLN A 406 -10.47 9.02 -23.54
CA GLN A 406 -10.78 7.67 -23.99
C GLN A 406 -11.82 7.01 -23.07
N PHE A 407 -12.88 6.44 -23.63
CA PHE A 407 -13.94 5.76 -22.90
C PHE A 407 -14.01 4.28 -23.30
N ILE A 408 -14.04 3.36 -22.32
CA ILE A 408 -14.28 1.94 -22.57
C ILE A 408 -15.53 1.51 -21.81
N ARG A 409 -16.57 1.10 -22.54
CA ARG A 409 -17.73 0.44 -21.95
C ARG A 409 -17.40 -1.03 -21.71
N ALA A 410 -17.01 -1.35 -20.48
CA ALA A 410 -16.54 -2.67 -20.10
C ALA A 410 -17.67 -3.53 -19.53
N ASN A 411 -17.75 -4.78 -19.95
CA ASN A 411 -18.51 -5.79 -19.22
C ASN A 411 -17.83 -6.02 -17.86
N ARG A 412 -18.58 -5.88 -16.76
CA ARG A 412 -17.99 -5.96 -15.41
C ARG A 412 -17.42 -7.33 -15.08
N ALA A 413 -18.05 -8.40 -15.55
CA ALA A 413 -17.56 -9.77 -15.32
C ALA A 413 -16.24 -9.97 -16.08
N ASP A 414 -16.23 -9.66 -17.38
CA ASP A 414 -15.02 -9.75 -18.21
C ASP A 414 -13.89 -8.88 -17.66
N PHE A 415 -14.19 -7.67 -17.17
CA PHE A 415 -13.18 -6.80 -16.57
C PHE A 415 -12.63 -7.35 -15.26
N ARG A 416 -13.47 -7.94 -14.41
CA ARG A 416 -13.01 -8.59 -13.19
C ARG A 416 -12.13 -9.81 -13.52
N ASP A 417 -12.54 -10.62 -14.49
CA ASP A 417 -11.77 -11.79 -14.93
C ASP A 417 -10.44 -11.35 -15.53
N TRP A 418 -10.43 -10.30 -16.34
CA TRP A 418 -9.23 -9.66 -16.84
C TRP A 418 -8.32 -9.16 -15.71
N LEU A 419 -8.86 -8.51 -14.67
CA LEU A 419 -8.11 -8.10 -13.48
C LEU A 419 -7.57 -9.28 -12.67
N SER A 420 -8.19 -10.46 -12.74
CA SER A 420 -7.73 -11.67 -12.04
C SER A 420 -6.60 -12.41 -12.79
N HIS A 421 -6.29 -12.00 -14.02
CA HIS A 421 -5.26 -12.64 -14.85
C HIS A 421 -3.92 -12.69 -14.10
N ASN A 422 -3.38 -13.89 -13.89
CA ASN A 422 -2.15 -14.16 -13.14
C ASN A 422 -2.13 -13.59 -11.70
N ILE A 423 -3.28 -13.56 -11.03
CA ILE A 423 -3.39 -13.21 -9.60
C ILE A 423 -3.85 -14.44 -8.81
N PRO A 424 -3.07 -14.93 -7.82
CA PRO A 424 -3.53 -15.98 -6.93
C PRO A 424 -4.59 -15.43 -5.96
N ILE A 425 -5.75 -16.10 -5.89
CA ILE A 425 -6.88 -15.72 -5.03
C ILE A 425 -7.23 -16.89 -4.11
N HIS A 426 -7.37 -16.62 -2.82
CA HIS A 426 -7.85 -17.58 -1.83
C HIS A 426 -9.39 -17.48 -1.73
N TRP A 427 -10.09 -18.40 -2.38
CA TRP A 427 -11.55 -18.47 -2.42
C TRP A 427 -12.15 -19.10 -1.15
N GLY A 428 -13.44 -18.83 -0.91
CA GLY A 428 -14.17 -19.31 0.27
C GLY A 428 -13.73 -18.66 1.59
N LYS A 429 -12.92 -17.61 1.53
CA LYS A 429 -12.31 -16.93 2.69
C LYS A 429 -13.17 -15.75 3.10
N ARG A 430 -14.31 -16.04 3.74
CA ARG A 430 -15.18 -15.01 4.32
C ARG A 430 -14.53 -14.42 5.57
N PHE A 431 -14.16 -13.14 5.51
CA PHE A 431 -13.66 -12.38 6.66
C PHE A 431 -14.63 -12.45 7.84
N GLU A 432 -14.09 -12.65 9.04
CA GLU A 432 -14.83 -12.66 10.30
C GLU A 432 -14.38 -11.52 11.23
N ARG A 433 -13.07 -11.42 11.49
CA ARG A 433 -12.48 -10.36 12.32
C ARG A 433 -10.99 -10.18 12.03
N TYR A 434 -10.40 -9.07 12.46
CA TYR A 434 -8.94 -8.90 12.53
C TYR A 434 -8.46 -8.57 13.94
N ASP A 435 -7.18 -8.84 14.21
CA ASP A 435 -6.45 -8.36 15.39
C ASP A 435 -5.23 -7.58 14.90
N GLU A 436 -5.12 -6.30 15.27
CA GLU A 436 -3.86 -5.58 15.11
C GLU A 436 -2.86 -6.08 16.16
N THR A 437 -1.65 -6.43 15.72
CA THR A 437 -0.54 -6.83 16.57
C THR A 437 0.50 -5.70 16.60
N ALA A 438 1.52 -5.86 17.44
CA ALA A 438 2.62 -4.90 17.53
C ALA A 438 3.30 -4.67 16.15
N THR A 439 3.42 -5.71 15.33
CA THR A 439 4.21 -5.73 14.08
C THR A 439 3.37 -5.91 12.82
N GLY A 440 2.08 -6.24 12.95
CA GLY A 440 1.24 -6.52 11.79
C GLY A 440 -0.25 -6.61 12.14
N VAL A 441 -0.97 -7.40 11.35
CA VAL A 441 -2.39 -7.64 11.48
C VAL A 441 -2.67 -9.10 11.16
N ARG A 442 -3.47 -9.74 12.01
CA ARG A 442 -3.98 -11.10 11.80
C ARG A 442 -5.44 -11.03 11.40
N VAL A 443 -5.79 -11.62 10.27
CA VAL A 443 -7.17 -11.78 9.80
C VAL A 443 -7.65 -13.19 10.12
N HIS A 444 -8.89 -13.31 10.61
CA HIS A 444 -9.58 -14.56 10.86
C HIS A 444 -10.74 -14.73 9.89
N PHE A 445 -10.91 -15.94 9.39
CA PHE A 445 -11.95 -16.30 8.43
C PHE A 445 -12.95 -17.27 9.05
N ALA A 446 -14.17 -17.25 8.51
CA ALA A 446 -15.28 -18.05 9.03
C ALA A 446 -15.10 -19.58 8.89
N ASP A 447 -14.09 -20.04 8.14
CA ASP A 447 -13.71 -21.46 8.07
C ASP A 447 -12.75 -21.87 9.21
N GLY A 448 -12.44 -20.95 10.14
CA GLY A 448 -11.53 -21.14 11.25
C GLY A 448 -10.05 -20.89 10.91
N SER A 449 -9.72 -20.62 9.65
CA SER A 449 -8.36 -20.29 9.25
C SER A 449 -8.01 -18.82 9.52
N SER A 450 -6.71 -18.50 9.50
CA SER A 450 -6.22 -17.12 9.68
C SER A 450 -5.06 -16.81 8.75
N ALA A 451 -4.83 -15.53 8.49
CA ALA A 451 -3.70 -15.01 7.72
C ALA A 451 -3.03 -13.84 8.44
N GLU A 452 -1.73 -13.67 8.25
CA GLU A 452 -0.95 -12.58 8.85
C GLU A 452 -0.24 -11.75 7.80
N GLY A 453 -0.20 -10.44 8.02
CA GLY A 453 0.52 -9.48 7.18
C GLY A 453 0.82 -8.20 7.94
N SER A 454 1.42 -7.23 7.28
CA SER A 454 1.85 -5.96 7.91
C SER A 454 0.81 -4.85 7.79
N ILE A 455 -0.07 -4.95 6.78
CA ILE A 455 -1.16 -4.03 6.52
C ILE A 455 -2.36 -4.80 5.95
N LEU A 456 -3.57 -4.42 6.38
CA LEU A 456 -4.84 -4.97 5.93
C LEU A 456 -5.55 -3.94 5.06
N VAL A 457 -5.89 -4.33 3.84
CA VAL A 457 -6.65 -3.52 2.89
C VAL A 457 -8.06 -4.11 2.74
N ALA A 458 -9.07 -3.33 3.12
CA ALA A 458 -10.46 -3.66 2.91
C ALA A 458 -10.91 -3.22 1.51
N ALA A 459 -11.18 -4.21 0.66
CA ALA A 459 -11.78 -4.07 -0.66
C ALA A 459 -13.09 -4.88 -0.75
N ASP A 460 -13.74 -5.12 0.39
CA ASP A 460 -14.88 -6.03 0.59
C ASP A 460 -16.25 -5.39 0.33
N GLY A 461 -16.25 -4.19 -0.27
CA GLY A 461 -17.41 -3.56 -0.88
C GLY A 461 -18.32 -2.80 0.08
N ALA A 462 -19.52 -2.45 -0.40
CA ALA A 462 -20.45 -1.57 0.31
C ALA A 462 -20.87 -2.10 1.70
N SER A 463 -20.93 -3.41 1.88
CA SER A 463 -21.27 -4.07 3.16
C SER A 463 -20.04 -4.48 3.96
N SER A 464 -18.92 -3.75 3.80
CA SER A 464 -17.61 -4.05 4.37
C SER A 464 -17.70 -4.43 5.85
N GLN A 465 -17.22 -5.63 6.17
CA GLN A 465 -17.13 -6.13 7.55
C GLN A 465 -15.87 -5.58 8.22
N VAL A 466 -14.79 -5.37 7.45
CA VAL A 466 -13.58 -4.73 7.96
C VAL A 466 -13.92 -3.31 8.44
N ARG A 467 -14.60 -2.50 7.60
CA ARG A 467 -15.09 -1.17 8.01
C ARG A 467 -15.98 -1.24 9.25
N ARG A 468 -16.85 -2.26 9.35
CA ARG A 468 -17.76 -2.46 10.48
C ARG A 468 -16.99 -2.65 11.79
N GLN A 469 -15.92 -3.44 11.77
CA GLN A 469 -15.03 -3.61 12.92
C GLN A 469 -14.20 -2.35 13.21
N THR A 470 -13.66 -1.69 12.17
CA THR A 470 -12.76 -0.54 12.34
C THR A 470 -13.43 0.71 12.93
N LEU A 471 -14.67 1.00 12.53
CA LEU A 471 -15.39 2.21 12.98
C LEU A 471 -16.43 1.95 14.08
N GLY A 472 -16.70 0.68 14.38
CA GLY A 472 -17.82 0.25 15.20
C GLY A 472 -19.15 0.25 14.43
N ALA A 473 -20.04 -0.68 14.78
CA ALA A 473 -21.28 -0.96 14.06
C ALA A 473 -22.21 0.25 13.87
N GLU A 474 -22.14 1.26 14.75
CA GLU A 474 -23.01 2.43 14.71
C GLU A 474 -22.51 3.52 13.74
N ASN A 475 -21.21 3.57 13.43
CA ASN A 475 -20.59 4.63 12.62
C ASN A 475 -20.26 4.20 11.18
N CYS A 476 -20.52 2.94 10.82
CA CYS A 476 -19.97 2.30 9.62
C CYS A 476 -21.02 1.86 8.59
N LEU A 477 -22.31 1.96 8.92
CA LEU A 477 -23.36 1.38 8.08
C LEU A 477 -23.69 2.34 6.93
N PRO A 478 -23.76 1.83 5.68
CA PRO A 478 -24.26 2.65 4.58
C PRO A 478 -25.67 3.11 4.90
N THR A 479 -25.91 4.40 4.70
CA THR A 479 -27.24 4.98 4.78
C THR A 479 -27.99 4.75 3.47
N ALA A 480 -29.30 4.56 3.55
CA ALA A 480 -30.12 4.56 2.37
C ALA A 480 -30.16 5.96 1.74
N ALA A 481 -30.01 6.03 0.42
CA ALA A 481 -30.06 7.29 -0.33
C ALA A 481 -31.50 7.78 -0.59
N ALA A 482 -32.52 7.18 0.06
CA ALA A 482 -33.95 7.40 -0.20
C ALA A 482 -34.35 7.21 -1.67
N LEU A 483 -33.60 6.38 -2.40
CA LEU A 483 -33.81 6.07 -3.81
C LEU A 483 -33.90 4.56 -3.98
N ARG A 484 -34.85 4.10 -4.78
CA ARG A 484 -35.01 2.69 -5.18
C ARG A 484 -34.78 2.54 -6.67
N ALA A 485 -34.04 1.52 -7.05
CA ALA A 485 -33.88 1.11 -8.45
C ALA A 485 -34.89 0.01 -8.77
N LEU A 486 -35.37 -0.01 -10.01
CA LEU A 486 -36.14 -1.09 -10.61
C LEU A 486 -35.46 -1.40 -11.94
N SER A 487 -35.13 -2.65 -12.22
CA SER A 487 -34.32 -2.95 -13.39
C SER A 487 -34.66 -4.28 -14.05
N ALA A 488 -34.35 -4.41 -15.35
CA ALA A 488 -34.54 -5.64 -16.10
C ALA A 488 -33.44 -5.88 -17.13
N ASN A 489 -33.24 -7.15 -17.49
CA ASN A 489 -32.41 -7.56 -18.62
C ASN A 489 -33.30 -7.90 -19.82
N ILE A 490 -33.02 -7.30 -20.97
CA ILE A 490 -33.81 -7.48 -22.20
C ILE A 490 -32.91 -7.90 -23.36
N SER A 491 -33.42 -8.77 -24.22
CA SER A 491 -32.80 -9.11 -25.50
C SER A 491 -33.51 -8.32 -26.60
N LEU A 492 -32.76 -7.51 -27.33
CA LEU A 492 -33.26 -6.64 -28.40
C LEU A 492 -32.84 -7.17 -29.76
N ARG A 493 -33.71 -6.99 -30.77
CA ARG A 493 -33.35 -7.19 -32.17
C ARG A 493 -32.65 -5.95 -32.73
N ARG A 494 -31.97 -6.10 -33.86
CA ARG A 494 -31.29 -5.00 -34.55
C ARG A 494 -32.17 -3.78 -34.82
N GLU A 495 -33.41 -4.00 -35.23
CA GLU A 495 -34.39 -2.93 -35.46
C GLU A 495 -34.65 -2.03 -34.23
N ASP A 496 -34.55 -2.62 -33.03
CA ASP A 496 -34.76 -1.94 -31.76
C ASP A 496 -33.45 -1.31 -31.24
N TYR A 497 -32.36 -2.09 -31.16
CA TYR A 497 -31.12 -1.58 -30.58
C TYR A 497 -30.42 -0.55 -31.48
N ALA A 498 -30.61 -0.60 -32.80
CA ALA A 498 -30.04 0.41 -33.70
C ALA A 498 -30.57 1.82 -33.44
N GLN A 499 -31.80 1.94 -32.92
CA GLN A 499 -32.36 3.23 -32.50
C GLN A 499 -31.67 3.76 -31.23
N LEU A 500 -31.29 2.86 -30.32
CA LEU A 500 -30.52 3.22 -29.13
C LEU A 500 -29.11 3.63 -29.49
N LEU A 501 -28.43 2.91 -30.40
CA LEU A 501 -27.07 3.25 -30.86
C LEU A 501 -26.99 4.68 -31.44
N LYS A 502 -28.01 5.11 -32.20
CA LYS A 502 -28.09 6.48 -32.73
C LYS A 502 -28.18 7.54 -31.63
N LYS A 503 -28.91 7.23 -30.55
CA LYS A 503 -29.10 8.12 -29.39
C LYS A 503 -27.88 8.14 -28.47
N GLY A 504 -27.27 6.99 -28.24
CA GLY A 504 -26.14 6.78 -27.34
C GLY A 504 -25.65 5.33 -27.38
N SER A 505 -24.41 5.08 -27.82
CA SER A 505 -23.89 3.73 -28.03
C SER A 505 -23.56 2.99 -26.72
N ALA A 506 -22.98 3.67 -25.73
CA ALA A 506 -22.63 3.12 -24.43
C ALA A 506 -23.81 3.06 -23.46
N PHE A 507 -24.70 4.06 -23.51
CA PHE A 507 -25.99 4.09 -22.84
C PHE A 507 -26.80 5.34 -23.22
N VAL A 508 -28.09 5.29 -22.91
CA VAL A 508 -29.05 6.40 -23.01
C VAL A 508 -29.64 6.67 -21.64
N VAL A 509 -29.75 7.95 -21.28
CA VAL A 509 -30.42 8.41 -20.05
C VAL A 509 -31.54 9.39 -20.36
N ALA A 510 -32.61 9.32 -19.57
CA ALA A 510 -33.70 10.29 -19.57
C ALA A 510 -34.15 10.54 -18.13
N ASN A 511 -34.08 11.80 -17.70
CA ASN A 511 -34.38 12.16 -16.31
C ASN A 511 -35.61 13.07 -16.25
N ALA A 512 -36.45 12.81 -15.27
CA ALA A 512 -37.63 13.58 -14.93
C ALA A 512 -37.59 13.89 -13.42
N PRO A 513 -38.41 14.83 -12.92
CA PRO A 513 -38.49 15.11 -11.49
C PRO A 513 -38.79 13.89 -10.60
N ASP A 514 -39.50 12.89 -11.14
CA ASP A 514 -39.97 11.73 -10.37
C ASP A 514 -39.16 10.44 -10.64
N PHE A 515 -38.27 10.44 -11.64
CA PHE A 515 -37.47 9.26 -12.00
C PHE A 515 -36.20 9.57 -12.80
N HIS A 516 -35.24 8.65 -12.71
CA HIS A 516 -34.07 8.57 -13.56
C HIS A 516 -34.12 7.28 -14.37
N PHE A 517 -34.22 7.39 -15.70
CA PHE A 517 -34.19 6.24 -16.61
C PHE A 517 -32.80 6.08 -17.23
N PHE A 518 -32.33 4.84 -17.26
CA PHE A 518 -31.09 4.41 -17.88
C PHE A 518 -31.37 3.18 -18.75
N ILE A 519 -30.75 3.10 -19.93
CA ILE A 519 -30.70 1.86 -20.73
C ILE A 519 -29.35 1.76 -21.45
N GLY A 520 -28.75 0.57 -21.50
CA GLY A 520 -27.49 0.37 -22.23
C GLY A 520 -27.16 -1.09 -22.53
N PRO A 521 -26.24 -1.34 -23.48
CA PRO A 521 -25.82 -2.67 -23.85
C PRO A 521 -24.99 -3.33 -22.76
N ARG A 522 -25.11 -4.66 -22.71
CA ARG A 522 -24.32 -5.60 -21.92
C ARG A 522 -23.43 -6.47 -22.81
N ALA A 523 -23.96 -6.90 -23.95
CA ALA A 523 -23.24 -7.66 -24.98
C ALA A 523 -23.99 -7.54 -26.30
N PHE A 524 -23.26 -7.68 -27.42
CA PHE A 524 -23.86 -7.87 -28.74
C PHE A 524 -23.73 -9.35 -29.14
N GLY A 525 -24.67 -9.84 -29.93
CA GLY A 525 -24.55 -11.17 -30.53
C GLY A 525 -23.34 -11.22 -31.46
N GLU A 526 -22.81 -12.42 -31.67
CA GLU A 526 -21.75 -12.66 -32.66
C GLU A 526 -22.10 -12.03 -34.02
N SER A 527 -21.09 -11.53 -34.73
CA SER A 527 -21.27 -10.93 -36.06
C SER A 527 -22.12 -11.82 -36.98
N GLY A 528 -23.27 -11.29 -37.41
CA GLY A 528 -24.28 -12.01 -38.20
C GLY A 528 -25.51 -12.48 -37.41
N ARG A 529 -25.51 -12.33 -36.07
CA ARG A 529 -26.71 -12.47 -35.23
C ARG A 529 -27.29 -11.08 -34.94
N ASP A 530 -28.51 -10.81 -35.43
CA ASP A 530 -29.20 -9.52 -35.28
C ASP A 530 -29.81 -9.31 -33.87
N THR A 531 -29.05 -9.61 -32.81
CA THR A 531 -29.52 -9.53 -31.43
C THR A 531 -28.50 -8.89 -30.50
N ALA A 532 -28.96 -8.16 -29.49
CA ALA A 532 -28.11 -7.61 -28.45
C ALA A 532 -28.76 -7.73 -27.06
N GLU A 533 -27.93 -7.92 -26.05
CA GLU A 533 -28.33 -7.98 -24.65
C GLU A 533 -28.21 -6.60 -24.03
N TYR A 534 -29.33 -6.08 -23.52
CA TYR A 534 -29.44 -4.76 -22.90
C TYR A 534 -29.99 -4.90 -21.49
N TYR A 535 -29.85 -3.82 -20.72
CA TYR A 535 -30.56 -3.68 -19.46
C TYR A 535 -31.04 -2.25 -19.30
N TRP A 536 -32.15 -2.09 -18.61
CA TRP A 536 -32.65 -0.78 -18.20
C TRP A 536 -32.78 -0.71 -16.68
N SER A 537 -32.72 0.52 -16.17
CA SER A 537 -32.98 0.84 -14.77
C SER A 537 -33.80 2.11 -14.66
N VAL A 538 -34.79 2.09 -13.77
CA VAL A 538 -35.57 3.24 -13.33
C VAL A 538 -35.26 3.46 -11.86
N CYS A 539 -34.57 4.54 -11.55
CA CYS A 539 -34.38 4.98 -10.16
C CYS A 539 -35.44 6.02 -9.81
N ARG A 540 -36.03 5.93 -8.62
CA ARG A 540 -37.06 6.88 -8.15
C ARG A 540 -36.93 7.12 -6.66
N ASP A 541 -37.50 8.22 -6.20
CA ASP A 541 -37.64 8.51 -4.77
C ASP A 541 -38.42 7.41 -4.06
N ASP A 542 -37.84 6.91 -2.97
CA ASP A 542 -38.44 5.94 -2.07
C ASP A 542 -38.30 6.44 -0.63
N LYS A 543 -39.30 7.21 -0.22
CA LYS A 543 -39.42 7.80 1.13
C LYS A 543 -39.81 6.72 2.15
N LEU A 544 -38.92 5.78 2.41
CA LEU A 544 -38.97 4.97 3.63
C LEU A 544 -38.34 5.79 4.79
N PRO A 545 -38.86 5.70 6.02
CA PRO A 545 -38.25 6.38 7.16
C PRO A 545 -36.80 5.92 7.36
N ALA A 546 -35.88 6.88 7.57
CA ALA A 546 -34.43 6.63 7.71
C ALA A 546 -34.10 5.61 8.82
N ASP A 547 -34.96 5.54 9.84
CA ASP A 547 -34.77 4.78 11.08
C ASP A 547 -35.02 3.27 10.89
N HIS A 548 -35.54 2.85 9.72
CA HIS A 548 -35.85 1.45 9.39
C HIS A 548 -34.82 0.77 8.47
N ALA A 549 -33.72 1.43 8.09
CA ALA A 549 -32.93 1.01 6.93
C ALA A 549 -32.30 -0.39 7.04
N LEU A 550 -31.51 -0.71 8.06
CA LEU A 550 -30.56 -1.85 7.97
C LEU A 550 -31.11 -3.25 8.30
N SER A 551 -31.90 -3.41 9.36
CA SER A 551 -32.51 -4.71 9.69
C SER A 551 -33.55 -5.13 8.63
N THR A 552 -34.22 -4.14 8.04
CA THR A 552 -35.17 -4.34 6.94
C THR A 552 -34.46 -4.56 5.60
N LEU A 553 -33.29 -3.95 5.35
CA LEU A 553 -32.42 -4.21 4.18
C LEU A 553 -31.95 -5.67 4.14
N GLU A 554 -31.37 -6.18 5.23
CA GLU A 554 -30.91 -7.58 5.32
C GLU A 554 -32.07 -8.57 5.16
N ALA A 555 -33.25 -8.27 5.73
CA ALA A 555 -34.47 -9.07 5.56
C ALA A 555 -35.01 -9.03 4.11
N SER A 556 -35.02 -7.87 3.44
CA SER A 556 -35.55 -7.75 2.07
C SER A 556 -34.59 -8.29 0.99
N PHE A 557 -33.29 -8.44 1.29
CA PHE A 557 -32.41 -9.25 0.43
C PHE A 557 -32.78 -10.75 0.43
N SER A 558 -33.51 -11.24 1.44
CA SER A 558 -33.97 -12.64 1.51
C SER A 558 -35.32 -12.91 0.84
N GLU A 559 -36.15 -11.87 0.58
CA GLU A 559 -37.43 -12.03 -0.10
C GLU A 559 -37.27 -12.40 -1.59
N LYS A 560 -38.14 -13.25 -2.13
CA LYS A 560 -38.13 -13.53 -3.57
C LYS A 560 -38.57 -12.29 -4.35
N LEU A 561 -37.94 -12.06 -5.50
CA LEU A 561 -38.33 -11.02 -6.44
C LEU A 561 -39.77 -11.26 -6.94
N ASP A 562 -40.62 -10.26 -6.82
CA ASP A 562 -41.94 -10.21 -7.48
C ASP A 562 -41.82 -9.35 -8.74
N GLY A 563 -41.50 -10.00 -9.86
CA GLY A 563 -41.28 -9.33 -11.13
C GLY A 563 -42.52 -8.63 -11.70
N GLU A 564 -43.73 -9.11 -11.38
CA GLU A 564 -44.97 -8.47 -11.83
C GLU A 564 -45.17 -7.14 -11.10
N ARG A 565 -45.00 -7.15 -9.78
CA ARG A 565 -45.09 -5.95 -8.96
C ARG A 565 -44.05 -4.91 -9.37
N GLU A 566 -42.78 -5.32 -9.50
CA GLU A 566 -41.71 -4.38 -9.87
C GLU A 566 -41.89 -3.78 -11.26
N LEU A 567 -42.32 -4.59 -12.24
CA LEU A 567 -42.59 -4.09 -13.59
C LEU A 567 -43.77 -3.11 -13.60
N ASN A 568 -44.86 -3.42 -12.89
CA ASN A 568 -46.00 -2.51 -12.76
C ASN A 568 -45.61 -1.18 -12.09
N GLU A 569 -44.73 -1.25 -11.09
CA GLU A 569 -44.20 -0.06 -10.42
C GLU A 569 -43.33 0.77 -11.39
N ALA A 570 -42.46 0.14 -12.17
CA ALA A 570 -41.64 0.81 -13.19
C ALA A 570 -42.50 1.49 -14.26
N LEU A 571 -43.54 0.80 -14.76
CA LEU A 571 -44.51 1.35 -15.71
C LEU A 571 -45.29 2.53 -15.14
N SER A 572 -45.64 2.48 -13.85
CA SER A 572 -46.35 3.57 -13.18
C SER A 572 -45.46 4.79 -12.97
N ALA A 573 -44.20 4.60 -12.57
CA ALA A 573 -43.24 5.67 -12.36
C ALA A 573 -42.87 6.39 -13.67
N THR A 574 -42.80 5.66 -14.79
CA THR A 574 -42.32 6.19 -16.07
C THR A 574 -43.42 6.70 -17.00
N LYS A 575 -44.62 7.07 -16.51
CA LYS A 575 -45.76 7.51 -17.35
C LYS A 575 -45.41 8.66 -18.30
N ASN A 576 -44.53 9.56 -17.86
CA ASN A 576 -44.08 10.73 -18.60
C ASN A 576 -42.79 10.49 -19.39
N LEU A 577 -42.36 9.23 -19.54
CA LEU A 577 -41.24 8.85 -20.39
C LEU A 577 -41.73 8.73 -21.83
N HIS A 578 -40.98 9.34 -22.75
CA HIS A 578 -41.30 9.40 -24.17
C HIS A 578 -41.50 7.99 -24.73
N PRO A 579 -42.51 7.76 -25.61
CA PRO A 579 -42.85 6.42 -26.11
C PRO A 579 -41.66 5.65 -26.69
N SER A 580 -40.72 6.34 -27.35
CA SER A 580 -39.52 5.69 -27.92
C SER A 580 -38.58 5.04 -26.88
N LEU A 581 -38.65 5.45 -25.61
CA LEU A 581 -37.85 4.87 -24.52
C LEU A 581 -38.73 4.00 -23.61
N ARG A 582 -39.98 4.42 -23.38
CA ARG A 582 -40.96 3.65 -22.60
C ARG A 582 -41.28 2.29 -23.22
N TYR A 583 -41.22 2.19 -24.56
CA TYR A 583 -41.38 0.95 -25.32
C TYR A 583 -40.57 -0.23 -24.74
N PHE A 584 -39.34 0.00 -24.28
CA PHE A 584 -38.49 -1.06 -23.74
C PHE A 584 -38.98 -1.60 -22.39
N ILE A 585 -39.62 -0.75 -21.58
CA ILE A 585 -40.23 -1.16 -20.30
C ILE A 585 -41.53 -1.91 -20.58
N GLU A 586 -42.37 -1.42 -21.50
CA GLU A 586 -43.65 -2.03 -21.87
C GLU A 586 -43.51 -3.43 -22.48
N ASN A 587 -42.40 -3.69 -23.18
CA ASN A 587 -42.10 -5.00 -23.76
C ASN A 587 -41.26 -5.91 -22.84
N THR A 588 -40.99 -5.48 -21.60
CA THR A 588 -40.32 -6.32 -20.62
C THR A 588 -41.30 -7.32 -20.01
N LYS A 589 -40.90 -8.58 -19.89
CA LYS A 589 -41.67 -9.61 -19.18
C LYS A 589 -41.35 -9.59 -17.69
N PRO A 590 -42.28 -9.94 -16.79
CA PRO A 590 -42.00 -10.05 -15.36
C PRO A 590 -40.78 -10.93 -15.03
N SER A 591 -40.56 -12.01 -15.78
CA SER A 591 -39.42 -12.91 -15.61
C SER A 591 -38.06 -12.30 -15.99
N GLN A 592 -38.05 -11.14 -16.64
CA GLN A 592 -36.84 -10.41 -17.05
C GLN A 592 -36.42 -9.36 -16.01
N MET A 593 -37.28 -9.06 -15.04
CA MET A 593 -36.93 -8.18 -13.93
C MET A 593 -35.78 -8.78 -13.13
N VAL A 594 -34.90 -7.91 -12.65
CA VAL A 594 -33.71 -8.26 -11.89
C VAL A 594 -33.85 -7.68 -10.50
N LYS A 595 -33.62 -8.51 -9.49
CA LYS A 595 -33.65 -8.07 -8.10
C LYS A 595 -32.60 -6.99 -7.88
N THR A 596 -33.08 -5.80 -7.58
CA THR A 596 -32.30 -4.69 -7.07
C THR A 596 -32.60 -4.56 -5.58
N GLY A 597 -31.63 -4.17 -4.76
CA GLY A 597 -31.87 -3.98 -3.33
C GLY A 597 -33.01 -2.98 -3.09
N PRO A 598 -33.70 -3.03 -1.93
CA PRO A 598 -34.84 -2.15 -1.66
C PRO A 598 -34.48 -0.66 -1.79
N GLN A 599 -33.23 -0.29 -1.48
CA GLN A 599 -32.72 1.07 -1.60
C GLN A 599 -31.26 1.10 -2.06
N ILE A 600 -30.90 2.17 -2.76
CA ILE A 600 -29.52 2.50 -3.12
C ILE A 600 -28.79 2.92 -1.85
N LEU A 601 -27.63 2.32 -1.61
CA LEU A 601 -26.79 2.60 -0.46
C LEU A 601 -25.77 3.68 -0.76
N GLN A 602 -25.41 4.43 0.27
CA GLN A 602 -24.33 5.40 0.23
C GLN A 602 -23.63 5.49 1.57
N TRP A 603 -22.34 5.80 1.55
CA TRP A 603 -21.52 6.00 2.71
C TRP A 603 -20.39 6.98 2.41
N SER A 604 -20.20 7.95 3.30
CA SER A 604 -19.11 8.93 3.21
C SER A 604 -18.11 8.66 4.33
N PRO A 605 -16.80 8.63 4.05
CA PRO A 605 -15.82 8.33 5.08
C PRO A 605 -15.67 9.47 6.10
N PRO A 606 -15.30 9.17 7.36
CA PRO A 606 -14.90 10.17 8.34
C PRO A 606 -13.58 10.85 7.93
N SER A 607 -13.11 11.84 8.70
CA SER A 607 -11.85 12.56 8.42
C SER A 607 -10.59 11.71 8.51
N SER A 608 -10.65 10.55 9.18
CA SER A 608 -9.54 9.60 9.33
C SER A 608 -10.08 8.21 9.64
N ILE A 609 -9.38 7.15 9.21
CA ILE A 609 -9.72 5.77 9.59
C ILE A 609 -8.89 5.36 10.82
N PRO A 610 -9.50 4.88 11.91
CA PRO A 610 -8.78 4.34 13.07
C PRO A 610 -7.91 3.12 12.73
N GLY A 611 -6.92 2.85 13.58
CA GLY A 611 -5.99 1.74 13.41
C GLY A 611 -4.73 2.14 12.66
N ALA A 612 -3.60 1.52 13.00
CA ALA A 612 -2.31 1.87 12.39
C ALA A 612 -2.12 1.15 11.04
N ARG A 613 -2.82 0.03 10.84
CA ARG A 613 -2.53 -0.95 9.79
C ARG A 613 -3.72 -1.27 8.90
N ILE A 614 -4.81 -0.52 9.01
CA ILE A 614 -6.07 -0.79 8.29
C ILE A 614 -6.30 0.31 7.26
N VAL A 615 -6.52 -0.08 6.02
CA VAL A 615 -6.82 0.82 4.90
C VAL A 615 -8.11 0.37 4.22
N LEU A 616 -9.02 1.29 3.91
CA LEU A 616 -10.23 1.01 3.14
C LEU A 616 -10.04 1.54 1.71
N ILE A 617 -10.50 0.81 0.69
CA ILE A 617 -10.50 1.27 -0.71
C ILE A 617 -11.85 0.98 -1.40
N GLY A 618 -12.16 1.71 -2.48
CA GLY A 618 -13.37 1.49 -3.26
C GLY A 618 -14.66 1.64 -2.44
N ASP A 619 -15.67 0.80 -2.71
CA ASP A 619 -16.95 0.89 -1.98
C ASP A 619 -16.81 0.65 -0.46
N ALA A 620 -15.72 0.00 0.00
CA ALA A 620 -15.45 -0.09 1.43
C ALA A 620 -15.14 1.30 2.02
N LEU A 621 -14.52 2.21 1.25
CA LEU A 621 -14.18 3.58 1.65
C LEU A 621 -15.23 4.64 1.24
N HIS A 622 -15.93 4.49 0.13
CA HIS A 622 -16.82 5.55 -0.39
C HIS A 622 -17.95 4.99 -1.26
N THR A 623 -18.81 4.16 -0.66
CA THR A 623 -20.03 3.69 -1.34
C THR A 623 -20.86 4.88 -1.83
N MET A 624 -21.11 4.98 -3.13
CA MET A 624 -21.83 6.10 -3.72
C MET A 624 -23.03 5.65 -4.55
N THR A 625 -23.99 6.55 -4.71
CA THR A 625 -25.10 6.36 -5.65
C THR A 625 -24.56 6.26 -7.10
N PRO A 626 -25.25 5.56 -8.02
CA PRO A 626 -24.71 5.24 -9.34
C PRO A 626 -24.79 6.39 -10.37
N PHE A 627 -25.31 7.56 -9.99
CA PHE A 627 -25.68 8.62 -10.94
C PHE A 627 -24.50 9.31 -11.63
N ARG A 628 -23.29 9.26 -11.04
CA ARG A 628 -22.05 9.73 -11.69
C ARG A 628 -21.39 8.66 -12.57
N GLY A 629 -21.66 7.38 -12.34
CA GLY A 629 -20.91 6.28 -12.97
C GLY A 629 -19.42 6.25 -12.63
N ALA A 630 -19.01 6.83 -11.49
CA ALA A 630 -17.59 7.00 -11.13
C ALA A 630 -17.04 5.95 -10.16
N GLY A 631 -17.89 5.18 -9.46
CA GLY A 631 -17.44 4.32 -8.36
C GLY A 631 -16.30 3.37 -8.72
N ALA A 632 -16.39 2.67 -9.85
CA ALA A 632 -15.32 1.78 -10.31
C ALA A 632 -14.03 2.53 -10.64
N ASN A 633 -14.11 3.69 -11.32
CA ASN A 633 -12.94 4.51 -11.62
C ASN A 633 -12.29 5.00 -10.32
N THR A 634 -13.06 5.56 -9.38
CA THR A 634 -12.53 6.02 -8.08
C THR A 634 -11.88 4.89 -7.30
N ALA A 635 -12.48 3.69 -7.31
CA ALA A 635 -11.91 2.51 -6.66
C ALA A 635 -10.56 2.08 -7.27
N LEU A 636 -10.40 2.21 -8.59
CA LEU A 636 -9.11 1.96 -9.25
C LEU A 636 -8.09 3.04 -8.92
N LEU A 637 -8.50 4.32 -8.86
CA LEU A 637 -7.61 5.40 -8.44
C LEU A 637 -7.10 5.17 -7.01
N ASP A 638 -7.94 4.68 -6.09
CA ASP A 638 -7.50 4.31 -4.75
C ASP A 638 -6.41 3.23 -4.78
N ALA A 639 -6.60 2.19 -5.59
CA ALA A 639 -5.63 1.13 -5.76
C ALA A 639 -4.29 1.66 -6.30
N PHE A 640 -4.33 2.58 -7.26
CA PHE A 640 -3.14 3.19 -7.85
C PHE A 640 -2.37 4.06 -6.86
N ASP A 641 -3.08 4.89 -6.11
CA ASP A 641 -2.49 5.78 -5.11
C ASP A 641 -1.87 4.96 -3.97
N LEU A 642 -2.62 3.99 -3.45
CA LEU A 642 -2.14 3.11 -2.39
C LEU A 642 -0.95 2.27 -2.83
N ALA A 643 -0.97 1.70 -4.03
CA ALA A 643 0.14 0.88 -4.53
C ALA A 643 1.44 1.67 -4.68
N GLN A 644 1.39 2.90 -5.21
CA GLN A 644 2.57 3.76 -5.30
C GLN A 644 3.12 4.13 -3.91
N LEU A 645 2.24 4.39 -2.95
CA LEU A 645 2.64 4.72 -1.59
C LEU A 645 3.25 3.51 -0.86
N LEU A 646 2.67 2.32 -1.04
CA LEU A 646 3.23 1.06 -0.52
C LEU A 646 4.57 0.72 -1.17
N GLN A 647 4.68 0.91 -2.48
CA GLN A 647 5.94 0.77 -3.20
C GLN A 647 6.98 1.77 -2.65
N GLY A 648 6.64 3.04 -2.52
CA GLY A 648 7.55 4.06 -1.98
C GLY A 648 7.87 3.87 -0.49
N ALA A 649 7.00 3.21 0.29
CA ALA A 649 7.32 2.78 1.64
C ALA A 649 8.35 1.65 1.60
N ARG A 650 8.11 0.58 0.84
CA ARG A 650 9.05 -0.54 0.69
C ARG A 650 10.41 -0.11 0.12
N ASP A 651 10.41 0.60 -1.00
CA ASP A 651 11.62 1.06 -1.69
C ASP A 651 12.39 2.07 -0.83
N GLY A 652 11.68 2.90 -0.07
CA GLY A 652 12.26 3.80 0.94
C GLY A 652 12.57 3.13 2.28
N GLY A 653 12.38 1.83 2.38
CA GLY A 653 12.73 1.03 3.54
C GLY A 653 11.86 1.21 4.80
N ARG A 654 10.70 1.82 4.66
CA ARG A 654 9.75 2.12 5.75
C ARG A 654 8.70 1.00 5.91
N PRO A 655 8.13 0.83 7.11
CA PRO A 655 6.98 -0.04 7.30
C PRO A 655 5.85 0.29 6.31
N LEU A 656 5.18 -0.72 5.75
CA LEU A 656 4.09 -0.50 4.80
C LEU A 656 2.94 0.32 5.40
N CYS A 657 2.73 0.26 6.72
CA CYS A 657 1.72 1.07 7.40
C CYS A 657 1.96 2.58 7.28
N ASP A 658 3.20 3.03 7.01
CA ASP A 658 3.53 4.44 6.79
C ASP A 658 2.86 5.01 5.53
N ALA A 659 2.42 4.15 4.60
CA ALA A 659 1.65 4.57 3.42
C ALA A 659 0.26 5.10 3.79
N LYS A 660 -0.31 4.66 4.93
CA LYS A 660 -1.72 4.91 5.29
C LYS A 660 -2.04 6.39 5.40
N GLU A 661 -1.28 7.15 6.17
CA GLU A 661 -1.60 8.55 6.44
C GLU A 661 -1.62 9.39 5.16
N ARG A 662 -0.61 9.21 4.31
CA ARG A 662 -0.54 9.90 3.01
C ARG A 662 -1.63 9.43 2.04
N TYR A 663 -2.00 8.16 2.09
CA TYR A 663 -3.11 7.63 1.31
C TYR A 663 -4.43 8.29 1.74
N GLU A 664 -4.70 8.38 3.04
CA GLU A 664 -5.94 8.96 3.57
C GLU A 664 -6.09 10.44 3.23
N GLN A 665 -4.99 11.20 3.27
CA GLN A 665 -4.97 12.61 2.85
C GLN A 665 -5.40 12.83 1.39
N ILE A 666 -5.29 11.79 0.54
CA ILE A 666 -5.70 11.82 -0.87
C ILE A 666 -7.10 11.22 -1.04
N ALA A 667 -7.30 10.01 -0.52
CA ALA A 667 -8.47 9.19 -0.81
C ALA A 667 -9.73 9.64 -0.07
N ILE A 668 -9.61 10.11 1.18
CA ILE A 668 -10.77 10.55 1.98
C ILE A 668 -11.45 11.78 1.35
N PRO A 669 -10.74 12.90 1.07
CA PRO A 669 -11.37 14.07 0.47
C PRO A 669 -11.96 13.76 -0.92
N ARG A 670 -11.28 12.93 -1.72
CA ARG A 670 -11.80 12.46 -3.02
C ARG A 670 -13.08 11.66 -2.83
N GLY A 671 -13.09 10.68 -1.92
CA GLY A 671 -14.24 9.84 -1.64
C GLY A 671 -15.45 10.64 -1.16
N GLN A 672 -15.25 11.56 -0.21
CA GLN A 672 -16.30 12.45 0.28
C GLN A 672 -16.91 13.30 -0.84
N GLY A 673 -16.06 13.95 -1.63
CA GLY A 673 -16.52 14.77 -2.76
C GLY A 673 -17.25 13.96 -3.83
N MET A 674 -16.82 12.72 -4.10
CA MET A 674 -17.47 11.83 -5.06
C MET A 674 -18.85 11.37 -4.58
N VAL A 675 -18.97 11.00 -3.31
CA VAL A 675 -20.24 10.57 -2.71
C VAL A 675 -21.24 11.72 -2.68
N GLU A 676 -20.82 12.90 -2.23
CA GLU A 676 -21.68 14.08 -2.18
C GLU A 676 -22.15 14.51 -3.58
N PHE A 677 -21.23 14.54 -4.55
CA PHE A 677 -21.57 14.93 -5.91
C PHE A 677 -22.49 13.91 -6.60
N SER A 678 -22.26 12.61 -6.41
CA SER A 678 -23.17 11.60 -6.97
C SER A 678 -24.57 11.68 -6.34
N ARG A 679 -24.66 12.01 -5.05
CA ARG A 679 -25.93 12.27 -4.36
C ARG A 679 -26.63 13.51 -4.89
N SER A 680 -25.94 14.64 -5.03
CA SER A 680 -26.55 15.88 -5.53
C SER A 680 -27.11 15.71 -6.95
N VAL A 681 -26.43 14.90 -7.75
CA VAL A 681 -26.86 14.55 -9.11
C VAL A 681 -28.12 13.68 -9.08
N GLY A 682 -28.20 12.69 -8.18
CA GLY A 682 -29.37 11.81 -8.02
C GLY A 682 -30.59 12.42 -7.32
N LEU A 683 -30.44 13.57 -6.64
CA LEU A 683 -31.55 14.28 -5.99
C LEU A 683 -31.99 15.53 -6.79
N SER A 684 -31.41 15.76 -7.96
CA SER A 684 -31.73 16.91 -8.79
C SER A 684 -33.00 16.68 -9.60
N ASN A 685 -34.00 17.55 -9.41
CA ASN A 685 -35.28 17.49 -10.12
C ASN A 685 -35.31 18.31 -11.43
N ASP A 686 -34.21 18.96 -11.82
CA ASP A 686 -34.13 19.77 -13.05
C ASP A 686 -33.52 18.98 -14.23
N PRO A 687 -34.28 18.70 -15.30
CA PRO A 687 -33.78 18.00 -16.49
C PRO A 687 -32.64 18.74 -17.22
N LEU A 688 -32.65 20.07 -17.22
CA LEU A 688 -31.60 20.91 -17.83
C LEU A 688 -30.35 20.97 -16.93
N HIS A 689 -30.55 20.90 -15.61
CA HIS A 689 -29.45 20.70 -14.67
C HIS A 689 -28.74 19.38 -14.95
N TRP A 690 -29.47 18.30 -15.26
CA TRP A 690 -28.83 17.04 -15.63
C TRP A 690 -28.00 17.14 -16.91
N ALA A 691 -28.51 17.72 -18.00
CA ALA A 691 -27.76 17.84 -19.25
C ALA A 691 -26.46 18.67 -19.08
N LYS A 692 -26.54 19.77 -18.32
CA LYS A 692 -25.37 20.58 -17.93
C LYS A 692 -24.42 19.81 -17.01
N MET A 693 -24.98 19.07 -16.04
CA MET A 693 -24.21 18.26 -15.11
C MET A 693 -23.57 17.06 -15.80
N SER A 694 -24.18 16.44 -16.81
CA SER A 694 -23.55 15.37 -17.58
C SER A 694 -22.32 15.88 -18.32
N ARG A 695 -22.34 17.10 -18.88
CA ARG A 695 -21.11 17.72 -19.42
C ARG A 695 -20.06 17.96 -18.33
N LEU A 696 -20.45 18.50 -17.18
CA LEU A 696 -19.54 18.70 -16.04
C LEU A 696 -18.96 17.38 -15.50
N VAL A 697 -19.79 16.34 -15.41
CA VAL A 697 -19.49 15.01 -14.87
C VAL A 697 -18.56 14.24 -15.80
N PHE A 698 -18.75 14.37 -17.12
CA PHE A 698 -18.09 13.51 -18.10
C PHE A 698 -17.06 14.22 -19.00
N ILE A 699 -17.00 15.57 -19.00
CA ILE A 699 -16.07 16.36 -19.84
C ILE A 699 -15.21 17.32 -19.01
N GLU A 700 -15.80 18.08 -18.07
CA GLU A 700 -15.10 19.25 -17.47
C GLU A 700 -14.45 18.99 -16.09
N ARG A 701 -14.86 17.95 -15.35
CA ARG A 701 -14.32 17.61 -14.01
C ARG A 701 -13.85 16.15 -13.89
N GLY A 702 -13.28 15.61 -14.97
CA GLY A 702 -12.54 14.35 -14.90
C GLY A 702 -11.30 14.55 -14.03
N PHE A 703 -11.15 13.77 -12.97
CA PHE A 703 -9.90 13.72 -12.22
C PHE A 703 -8.96 12.85 -13.04
N GLU A 704 -8.09 13.46 -13.86
CA GLU A 704 -7.00 12.72 -14.47
C GLU A 704 -6.13 12.15 -13.34
N TRP A 705 -5.84 10.85 -13.42
CA TRP A 705 -4.86 10.26 -12.54
C TRP A 705 -3.48 10.82 -12.89
N THR A 706 -2.84 11.45 -11.90
CA THR A 706 -1.45 11.89 -12.01
C THR A 706 -0.58 11.05 -11.08
N PRO A 707 0.60 10.58 -11.51
CA PRO A 707 1.53 9.87 -10.65
C PRO A 707 1.82 10.66 -9.38
N ILE A 708 1.85 9.98 -8.23
CA ILE A 708 2.27 10.59 -6.98
C ILE A 708 3.78 10.81 -7.10
N ARG A 709 4.23 12.08 -7.04
CA ARG A 709 5.66 12.38 -7.07
C ARG A 709 6.34 11.70 -5.87
N PRO A 710 7.41 10.90 -6.09
CA PRO A 710 8.25 10.43 -5.00
C PRO A 710 8.87 11.67 -4.33
N ASN A 711 8.76 11.74 -3.01
CA ASN A 711 9.50 12.72 -2.21
C ASN A 711 10.85 12.12 -1.85
#